data_AF-A0A1H5Y6N0-F1
#
_entry.id   AF-A0A1H5Y6N0-F1
#
_cell.length_a   1.000
_cell.length_b   1.000
_cell.length_c   1.000
_cell.angle_alpha   90.00
_cell.angle_beta   90.00
_cell.angle_gamma   90.00
#
_symmetry.space_group_name_H-M   'P 1'
#
loop_
_entity.id
_entity.type
_entity.pdbx_description
1 polymer ?
#
loop_
_entity_poly.entity_id
_entity_poly.type
_entity_poly.pdbx_seq_one_letter_code
_entity_poly.pdbx_strand_id
1 'polypeptide(L)'
;MKTGIGTFIFHAVLLGIVLAVTGCGGDSSSNRSGSGGENPPIPSSSSLTGTAAIGAAIQAGTVNAECVDGSGFASTVITNADGSWTGNIASTALPCVLTVTGGTPSVTLRSYASQPGTINITPITDMVLALTTGLADGSWIAKPANWPDASTIASKKTELLTAMTNAGFVLPGGDPFSTELVIGDAWDQVLDAIQEAIDDDPSIADYSALLNLVKDGNLNQFPDAPKKEEPVDPELPVNLDVLTDYAGTYTVIGTGEGNPGYCASCGTATRDHERGTVTISAQGDIDFDTGTSFVVADIVAIYDRKSVEADRRVAVNYGQSDSDERVRLYLNADLEVIEIIHDDGAGATTRALIQEENTDPVPEPGAELLDMRNGVAIMHDGKIWAMEQPFIESFMATTAKRQIRAHNYDSDFNTIDSKPFNGDDLIWVQVNVAHGALGTQLCSASTGVSLLTVDYAATPPLQKIWTATECELDVDYHFSNGATEGHIISATLGNDKDDEQITLGGGQFRIFIHTGTEGEAPALADEIRWDMTIDSGTREMRSGHFLGGRPLLDGSHPDHALKFQLQAGSNNNPAAGQYSCDDGDTEVTLKMGWITVSDPLFKFQSANGGNCTVTIEQNAGRKYIGSYTATLMGPSNGSGAAFGSGLGTGDIELPEAERTLVVHGKFRNFTTQTFHAANNGDDGALGSEAQGISMTIDEGSTHFVAGERFLLASEVSSNGTNGFFFRLFDDLESPNNQMRMVWSNIPMQVGSFTCNTDVGGLKPTMTISTPADIPYGATYTQSGTQNLSEGASCTINVTSVSDGMVEGSYIATLVARNIAPVLPGNDNSISLSGEFRYPYTP
;
A
#
# COMPACT_ATOMS: atom_id res chain seq x y z
N MET A 1 68.09 18.32 3.94
CA MET A 1 66.87 19.14 4.09
C MET A 1 65.77 18.51 3.25
N LYS A 2 64.54 18.54 3.74
CA LYS A 2 63.32 17.87 3.26
C LYS A 2 63.07 16.48 3.84
N THR A 3 62.27 16.48 4.90
CA THR A 3 61.44 15.37 5.38
C THR A 3 60.27 15.18 4.43
N GLY A 4 60.02 13.94 4.02
CA GLY A 4 58.90 13.49 3.22
C GLY A 4 58.14 12.37 3.94
N ILE A 5 56.83 12.40 3.76
CA ILE A 5 55.76 11.59 4.36
C ILE A 5 55.76 10.16 3.78
N GLY A 6 55.35 9.18 4.58
CA GLY A 6 55.13 7.79 4.15
C GLY A 6 54.14 7.03 5.04
N THR A 7 52.99 6.72 4.45
CA THR A 7 51.86 5.84 4.80
C THR A 7 52.25 4.46 5.34
N PHE A 8 51.47 3.84 6.25
CA PHE A 8 51.31 2.36 6.33
C PHE A 8 50.09 1.88 7.17
N ILE A 9 49.14 1.25 6.48
CA ILE A 9 48.42 -0.04 6.71
C ILE A 9 48.43 -0.66 8.12
N PHE A 10 47.26 -1.10 8.62
CA PHE A 10 47.16 -2.18 9.63
C PHE A 10 46.10 -3.23 9.27
N HIS A 11 46.52 -4.49 9.29
CA HIS A 11 45.70 -5.71 9.29
C HIS A 11 45.53 -6.25 10.73
N ALA A 12 44.43 -6.97 10.94
CA ALA A 12 43.95 -7.60 12.17
C ALA A 12 44.75 -8.84 12.64
N VAL A 13 44.68 -9.18 13.95
CA VAL A 13 44.57 -10.57 14.48
C VAL A 13 43.88 -10.58 15.88
N LEU A 14 42.98 -11.55 16.01
CA LEU A 14 42.19 -12.10 17.14
C LEU A 14 42.97 -12.54 18.42
N LEU A 15 42.34 -12.46 19.61
CA LEU A 15 42.32 -13.56 20.62
C LEU A 15 41.28 -13.30 21.75
N GLY A 16 40.40 -14.27 22.03
CA GLY A 16 39.37 -14.20 23.08
C GLY A 16 39.77 -14.84 24.42
N ILE A 17 38.91 -14.71 25.45
CA ILE A 17 38.79 -15.57 26.63
C ILE A 17 37.38 -15.40 27.23
N VAL A 18 36.74 -16.54 27.53
CA VAL A 18 35.46 -16.73 28.23
C VAL A 18 35.70 -16.89 29.74
N LEU A 19 34.81 -16.39 30.61
CA LEU A 19 34.64 -16.87 32.00
C LEU A 19 33.23 -16.54 32.55
N ALA A 20 32.49 -17.60 32.90
CA ALA A 20 31.38 -17.63 33.85
C ALA A 20 31.86 -18.50 35.05
N VAL A 21 31.42 -18.48 36.33
CA VAL A 21 30.10 -18.53 36.97
C VAL A 21 30.29 -18.31 38.52
N THR A 22 29.23 -17.86 39.24
CA THR A 22 28.85 -18.04 40.68
C THR A 22 29.67 -17.49 41.88
N GLY A 23 29.02 -16.67 42.73
CA GLY A 23 28.27 -17.12 43.93
C GLY A 23 28.94 -17.16 45.34
N CYS A 24 28.18 -16.73 46.35
CA CYS A 24 28.32 -16.84 47.83
C CYS A 24 29.23 -15.79 48.53
N GLY A 25 28.75 -14.98 49.48
CA GLY A 25 28.48 -15.33 50.89
C GLY A 25 29.80 -15.32 51.67
N GLY A 26 30.19 -14.29 52.43
CA GLY A 26 29.62 -13.89 53.72
C GLY A 26 30.42 -14.51 54.86
N ASP A 27 31.32 -13.77 55.53
CA ASP A 27 31.71 -14.01 56.93
C ASP A 27 32.49 -12.82 57.53
N SER A 28 32.68 -12.87 58.85
CA SER A 28 32.45 -11.82 59.82
C SER A 28 33.70 -11.37 60.59
N SER A 29 33.67 -10.19 61.24
CA SER A 29 33.94 -10.04 62.69
C SER A 29 34.21 -8.60 63.19
N SER A 30 33.38 -8.22 64.17
CA SER A 30 33.66 -7.50 65.43
C SER A 30 33.89 -5.97 65.50
N ASN A 31 32.86 -5.32 66.08
CA ASN A 31 32.84 -4.31 67.16
C ASN A 31 33.49 -2.93 66.95
N ARG A 32 32.62 -1.91 66.85
CA ARG A 32 32.53 -0.81 67.84
C ARG A 32 31.19 -0.07 67.72
N SER A 33 30.55 0.12 68.87
CA SER A 33 29.29 0.82 69.08
C SER A 33 29.38 2.30 68.67
N GLY A 34 28.41 2.76 67.89
CA GLY A 34 28.15 4.18 67.59
C GLY A 34 26.72 4.33 67.08
N SER A 35 25.89 5.01 67.86
CA SER A 35 24.46 5.20 67.58
C SER A 35 24.24 6.35 66.60
N GLY A 36 23.35 6.17 65.61
CA GLY A 36 22.56 7.25 65.01
C GLY A 36 22.89 7.62 63.56
N GLY A 37 21.97 7.32 62.64
CA GLY A 37 21.90 7.90 61.30
C GLY A 37 21.45 6.91 60.22
N GLU A 38 20.14 6.67 60.08
CA GLU A 38 19.60 6.10 58.84
C GLU A 38 19.85 7.08 57.70
N ASN A 39 20.69 6.70 56.72
CA ASN A 39 20.73 7.39 55.44
C ASN A 39 19.50 6.95 54.63
N PRO A 40 18.66 7.87 54.13
CA PRO A 40 17.59 7.52 53.21
C PRO A 40 18.17 6.85 51.95
N PRO A 41 17.46 5.91 51.31
CA PRO A 41 17.84 5.41 50.00
C PRO A 41 17.92 6.58 49.01
N ILE A 42 19.01 6.67 48.25
CA ILE A 42 19.16 7.67 47.18
C ILE A 42 18.11 7.35 46.12
N PRO A 43 17.20 8.28 45.77
CA PRO A 43 16.20 8.03 44.75
C PRO A 43 16.88 7.76 43.39
N SER A 44 16.38 6.78 42.64
CA SER A 44 16.82 6.50 41.27
C SER A 44 16.57 7.73 40.39
N SER A 45 17.58 8.16 39.64
CA SER A 45 17.49 9.29 38.73
C SER A 45 17.46 8.83 37.27
N SER A 46 16.76 9.59 36.44
CA SER A 46 16.66 9.42 34.99
C SER A 46 17.16 10.68 34.28
N SER A 47 17.91 10.49 33.20
CA SER A 47 18.42 11.58 32.37
C SER A 47 17.44 11.90 31.24
N LEU A 48 17.18 13.19 31.04
CA LEU A 48 16.54 13.75 29.87
C LEU A 48 17.60 14.58 29.12
N THR A 49 17.66 14.42 27.80
CA THR A 49 18.61 15.11 26.92
C THR A 49 17.87 15.67 25.72
N GLY A 50 18.44 16.62 24.99
CA GLY A 50 17.87 17.05 23.70
C GLY A 50 18.44 18.37 23.22
N THR A 51 17.84 18.92 22.17
CA THR A 51 18.24 20.21 21.59
C THR A 51 17.07 21.19 21.65
N ALA A 52 17.37 22.45 22.00
CA ALA A 52 16.42 23.55 21.95
C ALA A 52 16.80 24.50 20.80
N ALA A 53 15.93 24.61 19.79
CA ALA A 53 16.21 25.35 18.57
C ALA A 53 14.93 25.91 17.94
N ILE A 54 15.08 26.98 17.14
CA ILE A 54 14.06 27.54 16.25
C ILE A 54 14.55 27.57 14.79
N GLY A 55 15.45 26.64 14.43
CA GLY A 55 16.32 26.70 13.25
C GLY A 55 17.72 27.18 13.67
N ALA A 56 17.78 28.34 14.34
CA ALA A 56 18.93 28.67 15.15
C ALA A 56 18.89 27.97 16.52
N ALA A 57 20.05 27.50 17.01
CA ALA A 57 20.22 27.05 18.39
C ALA A 57 19.80 28.13 19.40
N ILE A 58 18.99 27.77 20.39
CA ILE A 58 18.68 28.64 21.53
C ILE A 58 19.85 28.55 22.50
N GLN A 59 20.76 29.51 22.48
CA GLN A 59 21.96 29.49 23.31
C GLN A 59 21.69 30.10 24.68
N ALA A 60 22.24 29.50 25.74
CA ALA A 60 22.11 30.00 27.13
C ALA A 60 20.65 30.18 27.60
N GLY A 61 19.72 29.40 27.06
CA GLY A 61 18.33 29.31 27.52
C GLY A 61 18.25 28.46 28.78
N THR A 62 17.35 28.81 29.70
CA THR A 62 17.11 28.03 30.92
C THR A 62 16.03 26.99 30.63
N VAL A 63 16.35 25.70 30.83
CA VAL A 63 15.39 24.60 30.68
C VAL A 63 14.88 24.20 32.06
N ASN A 64 13.56 24.29 32.25
CA ASN A 64 12.88 23.86 33.46
C ASN A 64 12.05 22.60 33.16
N ALA A 65 12.06 21.64 34.09
CA ALA A 65 11.13 20.52 34.08
C ALA A 65 10.10 20.74 35.19
N GLU A 66 8.83 20.70 34.82
CA GLU A 66 7.71 20.53 35.76
C GLU A 66 7.20 19.11 35.59
N CYS A 67 7.33 18.30 36.62
CA CYS A 67 6.99 16.87 36.60
C CYS A 67 5.64 16.58 37.27
N VAL A 68 5.03 15.44 36.98
CA VAL A 68 3.65 15.13 37.42
C VAL A 68 3.50 15.14 38.96
N ASP A 69 4.59 14.83 39.66
CA ASP A 69 4.69 14.85 41.12
C ASP A 69 5.05 16.23 41.70
N GLY A 70 5.17 17.26 40.85
CA GLY A 70 5.56 18.63 41.20
C GLY A 70 7.06 18.83 41.37
N SER A 71 7.88 17.81 41.12
CA SER A 71 9.34 17.94 41.11
C SER A 71 9.86 18.53 39.79
N GLY A 72 11.18 18.68 39.68
CA GLY A 72 11.85 19.17 38.49
C GLY A 72 13.29 18.68 38.43
N PHE A 73 14.13 19.36 37.65
CA PHE A 73 15.54 18.98 37.54
C PHE A 73 16.29 19.06 38.88
N ALA A 74 17.20 18.12 39.09
CA ALA A 74 18.07 18.08 40.27
C ALA A 74 19.06 19.27 40.34
N SER A 75 19.34 19.90 39.21
CA SER A 75 20.22 21.07 39.08
C SER A 75 19.69 22.00 37.99
N THR A 76 20.11 23.26 37.99
CA THR A 76 19.83 24.20 36.90
C THR A 76 20.36 23.64 35.57
N VAL A 77 19.51 23.65 34.54
CA VAL A 77 19.85 23.20 33.19
C VAL A 77 19.86 24.42 32.27
N ILE A 78 20.96 24.57 31.53
CA ILE A 78 21.17 25.66 30.58
C ILE A 78 21.57 25.03 29.25
N THR A 79 21.02 25.53 28.15
CA THR A 79 21.38 25.08 26.80
C THR A 79 22.79 25.55 26.42
N ASN A 80 23.52 24.67 25.73
CA ASN A 80 24.85 24.95 25.20
C ASN A 80 24.78 25.85 23.94
N ALA A 81 25.95 26.19 23.38
CA ALA A 81 26.04 27.03 22.18
C ALA A 81 25.43 26.38 20.92
N ASP A 82 25.32 25.06 20.90
CA ASP A 82 24.63 24.26 19.87
C ASP A 82 23.17 23.95 20.24
N GLY A 83 22.64 24.55 21.31
CA GLY A 83 21.27 24.31 21.78
C GLY A 83 21.09 23.02 22.58
N SER A 84 22.12 22.17 22.67
CA SER A 84 22.05 20.91 23.41
C SER A 84 21.88 21.14 24.92
N TRP A 85 21.14 20.26 25.59
CA TRP A 85 20.94 20.30 27.03
C TRP A 85 20.79 18.91 27.64
N THR A 86 21.11 18.79 28.93
CA THR A 86 20.96 17.56 29.72
C THR A 86 20.50 17.90 31.12
N GLY A 87 19.48 17.19 31.61
CA GLY A 87 18.94 17.34 32.95
C GLY A 87 18.55 16.01 33.58
N ASN A 88 18.70 15.90 34.90
CA ASN A 88 18.33 14.69 35.65
C ASN A 88 17.09 14.96 36.52
N ILE A 89 16.14 14.03 36.50
CA ILE A 89 14.94 14.01 37.34
C ILE A 89 14.89 12.71 38.15
N ALA A 90 14.01 12.61 39.15
CA ALA A 90 13.70 11.33 39.75
C ALA A 90 12.97 10.44 38.72
N SER A 91 13.33 9.16 38.61
CA SER A 91 12.76 8.27 37.59
C SER A 91 11.24 8.09 37.73
N THR A 92 10.71 8.28 38.93
CA THR A 92 9.27 8.21 39.26
C THR A 92 8.52 9.51 39.01
N ALA A 93 9.20 10.59 38.60
CA ALA A 93 8.60 11.91 38.44
C ALA A 93 7.90 12.10 37.09
N LEU A 94 8.15 11.22 36.11
CA LEU A 94 7.54 11.31 34.79
C LEU A 94 6.01 11.10 34.83
N PRO A 95 5.25 11.69 33.91
CA PRO A 95 5.70 12.57 32.83
C PRO A 95 6.17 13.95 33.33
N CYS A 96 6.87 14.70 32.49
CA CYS A 96 7.25 16.09 32.76
C CYS A 96 7.03 16.98 31.54
N VAL A 97 6.59 18.21 31.77
CA VAL A 97 6.61 19.30 30.79
C VAL A 97 7.95 20.01 30.89
N LEU A 98 8.62 20.15 29.76
CA LEU A 98 9.89 20.87 29.66
C LEU A 98 9.62 22.24 29.07
N THR A 99 10.13 23.30 29.70
CA THR A 99 10.01 24.67 29.18
C THR A 99 11.39 25.29 29.07
N VAL A 100 11.77 25.73 27.87
CA VAL A 100 12.94 26.60 27.68
C VAL A 100 12.48 28.05 27.74
N THR A 101 13.20 28.90 28.47
CA THR A 101 12.93 30.35 28.56
C THR A 101 14.22 31.16 28.42
N GLY A 102 14.09 32.37 27.88
CA GLY A 102 15.20 33.28 27.65
C GLY A 102 16.10 32.80 26.51
N GLY A 103 17.42 32.92 26.68
CA GLY A 103 18.41 32.54 25.67
C GLY A 103 18.59 33.58 24.56
N THR A 104 19.41 33.24 23.57
CA THR A 104 19.61 34.00 22.33
C THR A 104 19.40 33.05 21.15
N PRO A 105 18.33 33.21 20.34
CA PRO A 105 17.26 34.22 20.48
C PRO A 105 16.39 33.98 21.73
N SER A 106 15.79 35.05 22.26
CA SER A 106 14.96 34.99 23.47
C SER A 106 13.56 34.48 23.13
N VAL A 107 13.24 33.25 23.52
CA VAL A 107 11.95 32.61 23.24
C VAL A 107 11.43 31.83 24.45
N THR A 108 10.18 31.38 24.37
CA THR A 108 9.61 30.41 25.32
C THR A 108 8.93 29.30 24.54
N LEU A 109 9.44 28.08 24.69
CA LEU A 109 8.94 26.89 24.00
C LEU A 109 8.79 25.75 24.99
N ARG A 110 7.85 24.84 24.72
CA ARG A 110 7.52 23.71 25.59
C ARG A 110 7.64 22.39 24.84
N SER A 111 7.96 21.35 25.58
CA SER A 111 7.96 19.97 25.11
C SER A 111 7.48 19.02 26.22
N TYR A 112 7.32 17.74 25.91
CA TYR A 112 6.74 16.77 26.83
C TYR A 112 7.56 15.48 26.87
N ALA A 113 7.93 15.08 28.09
CA ALA A 113 8.68 13.86 28.35
C ALA A 113 7.77 12.85 29.07
N SER A 114 7.33 11.81 28.35
CA SER A 114 6.58 10.68 28.93
C SER A 114 7.50 9.58 29.47
N GLN A 115 8.74 9.52 28.99
CA GLN A 115 9.76 8.53 29.33
C GLN A 115 11.16 9.17 29.33
N PRO A 116 12.18 8.54 29.95
CA PRO A 116 13.56 9.01 29.86
C PRO A 116 14.09 8.95 28.41
N GLY A 117 15.01 9.85 28.05
CA GLY A 117 15.64 9.85 26.73
C GLY A 117 15.76 11.25 26.11
N THR A 118 15.85 11.28 24.78
CA THR A 118 15.93 12.49 23.97
C THR A 118 14.56 13.16 23.86
N ILE A 119 14.49 14.46 24.18
CA ILE A 119 13.31 15.32 24.12
C ILE A 119 13.73 16.69 23.56
N ASN A 120 13.37 17.02 22.33
CA ASN A 120 13.66 18.32 21.73
C ASN A 120 12.63 19.37 22.15
N ILE A 121 13.08 20.61 22.26
CA ILE A 121 12.25 21.77 22.63
C ILE A 121 12.27 22.75 21.44
N THR A 122 11.27 22.66 20.57
CA THR A 122 11.22 23.35 19.27
C THR A 122 9.84 23.96 19.04
N PRO A 123 9.68 24.86 18.05
CA PRO A 123 8.38 25.34 17.61
C PRO A 123 7.37 24.21 17.34
N ILE A 124 7.82 23.09 16.75
CA ILE A 124 6.95 21.96 16.45
C ILE A 124 6.42 21.32 17.74
N THR A 125 7.28 21.06 18.72
CA THR A 125 6.85 20.39 19.97
C THR A 125 5.94 21.29 20.81
N ASP A 126 6.16 22.60 20.80
CA ASP A 126 5.30 23.58 21.49
C ASP A 126 3.95 23.75 20.79
N MET A 127 3.92 23.80 19.45
CA MET A 127 2.68 23.83 18.66
C MET A 127 1.82 22.58 18.87
N VAL A 128 2.42 21.38 18.93
CA VAL A 128 1.68 20.15 19.24
C VAL A 128 1.01 20.27 20.61
N LEU A 129 1.71 20.77 21.63
CA LEU A 129 1.14 20.93 22.97
C LEU A 129 0.04 22.02 23.01
N ALA A 130 0.20 23.11 22.27
CA ALA A 130 -0.82 24.15 22.15
C ALA A 130 -2.07 23.63 21.44
N LEU A 131 -1.93 22.88 20.33
CA LEU A 131 -3.04 22.21 19.64
C LEU A 131 -3.73 21.18 20.54
N THR A 132 -2.97 20.44 21.33
CA THR A 132 -3.49 19.42 22.23
C THR A 132 -4.31 20.02 23.38
N THR A 133 -3.86 21.15 23.93
CA THR A 133 -4.47 21.76 25.12
C THR A 133 -5.45 22.89 24.79
N GLY A 134 -5.44 23.39 23.55
CA GLY A 134 -6.14 24.61 23.16
C GLY A 134 -5.56 25.88 23.82
N LEU A 135 -4.35 25.83 24.37
CA LEU A 135 -3.75 26.87 25.20
C LEU A 135 -2.27 27.11 24.84
N ALA A 136 -1.94 28.32 24.39
CA ALA A 136 -0.57 28.72 24.02
C ALA A 136 0.25 29.32 25.18
N ASP A 137 -0.40 29.77 26.25
CA ASP A 137 0.25 30.47 27.37
C ASP A 137 0.90 29.54 28.41
N GLY A 138 0.67 28.22 28.30
CA GLY A 138 1.19 27.23 29.25
C GLY A 138 0.49 27.25 30.61
N SER A 139 -0.64 27.94 30.76
CA SER A 139 -1.40 28.00 32.02
C SER A 139 -1.87 26.63 32.52
N TRP A 140 -1.96 25.64 31.62
CA TRP A 140 -2.32 24.26 31.93
C TRP A 140 -1.24 23.49 32.70
N ILE A 141 0.03 23.90 32.62
CA ILE A 141 1.15 23.16 33.21
C ILE A 141 1.03 23.10 34.74
N ALA A 142 0.58 24.19 35.37
CA ALA A 142 0.43 24.29 36.82
C ALA A 142 -0.55 23.27 37.46
N LYS A 143 -1.31 22.53 36.63
CA LYS A 143 -2.25 21.49 37.08
C LYS A 143 -1.98 20.17 36.35
N PRO A 144 -1.16 19.26 36.91
CA PRO A 144 -0.86 17.96 36.30
C PRO A 144 -2.08 17.12 35.88
N ALA A 145 -3.20 17.25 36.59
CA ALA A 145 -4.46 16.58 36.24
C ALA A 145 -5.06 17.03 34.89
N ASN A 146 -4.61 18.17 34.35
CA ASN A 146 -5.03 18.71 33.06
C ASN A 146 -4.02 18.41 31.95
N TRP A 147 -2.93 17.70 32.24
CA TRP A 147 -1.96 17.37 31.22
C TRP A 147 -2.54 16.33 30.26
N PRO A 148 -2.31 16.50 28.95
CA PRO A 148 -2.81 15.54 27.98
C PRO A 148 -2.09 14.20 28.12
N ASP A 149 -2.81 13.12 27.86
CA ASP A 149 -2.19 11.79 27.76
C ASP A 149 -1.33 11.67 26.49
N ALA A 150 -0.39 10.72 26.51
CA ALA A 150 0.56 10.54 25.42
C ALA A 150 -0.11 10.17 24.09
N SER A 151 -1.24 9.46 24.11
CA SER A 151 -2.02 9.13 22.91
C SER A 151 -2.62 10.37 22.25
N THR A 152 -3.12 11.32 23.03
CA THR A 152 -3.69 12.56 22.52
C THR A 152 -2.61 13.44 21.91
N ILE A 153 -1.45 13.54 22.57
CA ILE A 153 -0.26 14.23 22.02
C ILE A 153 0.16 13.57 20.71
N ALA A 154 0.23 12.24 20.64
CA ALA A 154 0.58 11.52 19.42
C ALA A 154 -0.40 11.78 18.28
N SER A 155 -1.71 11.77 18.57
CA SER A 155 -2.76 12.09 17.59
C SER A 155 -2.64 13.52 17.06
N LYS A 156 -2.46 14.51 17.95
CA LYS A 156 -2.31 15.93 17.56
C LYS A 156 -1.00 16.23 16.87
N LYS A 157 0.07 15.50 17.20
CA LYS A 157 1.31 15.51 16.45
C LYS A 157 1.06 15.10 15.00
N THR A 158 0.38 13.97 14.78
CA THR A 158 0.04 13.53 13.42
C THR A 158 -0.79 14.57 12.67
N GLU A 159 -1.82 15.15 13.30
CA GLU A 159 -2.64 16.21 12.69
C GLU A 159 -1.80 17.43 12.26
N LEU A 160 -0.90 17.91 13.12
CA LEU A 160 -0.03 19.04 12.81
C LEU A 160 0.94 18.70 11.67
N LEU A 161 1.61 17.54 11.73
CA LEU A 161 2.57 17.13 10.70
C LEU A 161 1.88 16.95 9.34
N THR A 162 0.67 16.38 9.30
CA THR A 162 -0.14 16.31 8.07
C THR A 162 -0.47 17.71 7.54
N ALA A 163 -0.83 18.66 8.42
CA ALA A 163 -1.09 20.04 8.00
C ALA A 163 0.17 20.71 7.41
N MET A 164 1.33 20.49 8.00
CA MET A 164 2.62 20.97 7.46
C MET A 164 2.93 20.36 6.10
N THR A 165 2.74 19.05 5.92
CA THR A 165 2.92 18.41 4.60
C THR A 165 1.95 18.95 3.56
N ASN A 166 0.69 19.18 3.93
CA ASN A 166 -0.30 19.79 3.04
C ASN A 166 0.05 21.25 2.67
N ALA A 167 0.72 21.97 3.57
CA ALA A 167 1.27 23.30 3.32
C ALA A 167 2.59 23.26 2.52
N GLY A 168 3.09 22.09 2.14
CA GLY A 168 4.27 21.93 1.27
C GLY A 168 5.60 21.70 1.99
N PHE A 169 5.60 21.51 3.32
CA PHE A 169 6.84 21.20 4.06
C PHE A 169 7.30 19.77 3.78
N VAL A 170 8.61 19.60 3.54
CA VAL A 170 9.25 18.29 3.45
C VAL A 170 9.71 17.86 4.84
N LEU A 171 9.01 16.88 5.43
CA LEU A 171 9.30 16.41 6.78
C LEU A 171 10.26 15.21 6.76
N PRO A 172 11.36 15.24 7.53
CA PRO A 172 12.25 14.08 7.68
C PRO A 172 11.58 12.94 8.45
N GLY A 173 12.17 11.74 8.36
CA GLY A 173 11.73 10.60 9.16
C GLY A 173 11.97 10.79 10.68
N GLY A 174 11.19 10.08 11.49
CA GLY A 174 11.33 10.04 12.95
C GLY A 174 10.32 10.91 13.70
N ASP A 175 10.52 11.08 15.01
CA ASP A 175 9.64 11.85 15.88
C ASP A 175 10.27 13.21 16.22
N PRO A 176 9.64 14.36 15.92
CA PRO A 176 10.18 15.68 16.27
C PRO A 176 10.40 15.86 17.78
N PHE A 177 9.74 15.06 18.64
CA PHE A 177 10.01 15.06 20.07
C PHE A 177 11.31 14.32 20.41
N SER A 178 11.59 13.15 19.82
CA SER A 178 12.60 12.22 20.35
C SER A 178 13.71 11.80 19.40
N THR A 179 13.62 12.15 18.11
CA THR A 179 14.74 12.01 17.17
C THR A 179 15.84 12.98 17.57
N GLU A 180 17.10 12.54 17.54
CA GLU A 180 18.23 13.43 17.80
C GLU A 180 18.23 14.60 16.80
N LEU A 181 18.24 15.83 17.31
CA LEU A 181 18.27 17.06 16.50
C LEU A 181 19.62 17.74 16.64
N VAL A 182 20.28 17.93 15.51
CA VAL A 182 21.56 18.64 15.35
C VAL A 182 21.35 19.85 14.45
N ILE A 183 21.88 21.00 14.85
CA ILE A 183 21.78 22.24 14.04
C ILE A 183 22.35 22.00 12.63
N GLY A 184 21.57 22.35 11.61
CA GLY A 184 21.82 22.13 10.19
C GLY A 184 21.34 20.78 9.63
N ASP A 185 20.83 19.87 10.47
CA ASP A 185 20.25 18.61 10.01
C ASP A 185 18.87 18.80 9.34
N ALA A 186 18.29 17.70 8.87
CA ALA A 186 17.04 17.75 8.13
C ALA A 186 15.86 18.26 9.00
N TRP A 187 15.83 17.95 10.30
CA TRP A 187 14.77 18.44 11.19
C TRP A 187 14.96 19.92 11.53
N ASP A 188 16.20 20.38 11.67
CA ASP A 188 16.54 21.78 11.87
C ASP A 188 16.19 22.64 10.64
N GLN A 189 16.41 22.13 9.43
CA GLN A 189 15.98 22.78 8.19
C GLN A 189 14.45 22.99 8.11
N VAL A 190 13.65 22.09 8.71
CA VAL A 190 12.21 22.33 8.84
C VAL A 190 11.93 23.50 9.78
N LEU A 191 12.71 23.66 10.86
CA LEU A 191 12.55 24.78 11.77
C LEU A 191 12.94 26.11 11.10
N ASP A 192 14.01 26.12 10.31
CA ASP A 192 14.39 27.26 9.47
C ASP A 192 13.25 27.63 8.50
N ALA A 193 12.69 26.64 7.82
CA ALA A 193 11.58 26.85 6.89
C ALA A 193 10.31 27.36 7.58
N ILE A 194 10.02 26.96 8.83
CA ILE A 194 8.89 27.51 9.60
C ILE A 194 9.14 28.99 9.89
N GLN A 195 10.36 29.36 10.27
CA GLN A 195 10.70 30.75 10.55
C GLN A 195 10.58 31.61 9.29
N GLU A 196 11.07 31.11 8.16
CA GLU A 196 10.94 31.78 6.85
C GLU A 196 9.48 31.88 6.41
N ALA A 197 8.66 30.84 6.57
CA ALA A 197 7.24 30.87 6.24
C ALA A 197 6.46 31.90 7.08
N ILE A 198 6.85 32.11 8.33
CA ILE A 198 6.30 33.19 9.17
C ILE A 198 6.69 34.57 8.62
N ASP A 199 7.95 34.71 8.19
CA ASP A 199 8.46 35.98 7.67
C ASP A 199 7.85 36.33 6.29
N ASP A 200 7.53 35.31 5.49
CA ASP A 200 6.93 35.42 4.15
C ASP A 200 5.41 35.61 4.15
N ASP A 201 4.71 35.13 5.19
CA ASP A 201 3.26 35.23 5.28
C ASP A 201 2.81 36.54 5.96
N PRO A 202 2.29 37.53 5.20
CA PRO A 202 1.87 38.81 5.78
C PRO A 202 0.65 38.68 6.73
N SER A 203 -0.01 37.53 6.78
CA SER A 203 -1.13 37.25 7.68
C SER A 203 -0.70 36.74 9.05
N ILE A 204 0.56 36.30 9.20
CA ILE A 204 1.13 35.77 10.44
C ILE A 204 2.26 36.68 10.90
N ALA A 205 2.01 37.45 11.95
CA ALA A 205 2.97 38.49 12.36
C ALA A 205 4.26 37.96 13.01
N ASP A 206 4.16 36.84 13.74
CA ASP A 206 5.27 36.21 14.45
C ASP A 206 4.88 34.77 14.85
N TYR A 207 5.81 34.04 15.48
CA TYR A 207 5.55 32.70 16.02
C TYR A 207 4.38 32.68 17.02
N SER A 208 4.14 33.74 17.79
CA SER A 208 3.01 33.78 18.73
C SER A 208 1.67 33.84 17.98
N ALA A 209 1.61 34.53 16.84
CA ALA A 209 0.45 34.52 15.96
C ALA A 209 0.21 33.13 15.38
N LEU A 210 1.25 32.45 14.88
CA LEU A 210 1.16 31.08 14.39
C LEU A 210 0.68 30.11 15.48
N LEU A 211 1.25 30.20 16.68
CA LEU A 211 0.87 29.36 17.80
C LEU A 211 -0.60 29.55 18.20
N ASN A 212 -1.13 30.79 18.10
CA ASN A 212 -2.54 31.07 18.32
C ASN A 212 -3.45 30.52 17.20
N LEU A 213 -2.99 30.51 15.95
CA LEU A 213 -3.71 29.90 14.85
C LEU A 213 -3.81 28.38 15.04
N VAL A 214 -2.68 27.75 15.38
CA VAL A 214 -2.58 26.30 15.61
C VAL A 214 -3.38 25.87 16.85
N LYS A 215 -3.30 26.59 17.98
CA LYS A 215 -4.07 26.24 19.19
C LYS A 215 -5.59 26.24 18.94
N ASP A 216 -6.06 27.09 18.03
CA ASP A 216 -7.48 27.23 17.68
C ASP A 216 -7.93 26.16 16.67
N GLY A 217 -7.02 25.27 16.23
CA GLY A 217 -7.31 24.17 15.32
C GLY A 217 -7.45 24.60 13.86
N ASN A 218 -7.05 25.83 13.50
CA ASN A 218 -7.14 26.38 12.14
C ASN A 218 -6.02 25.87 11.24
N LEU A 219 -5.76 24.56 11.24
CA LEU A 219 -4.62 23.93 10.58
C LEU A 219 -4.63 24.09 9.04
N ASN A 220 -5.79 24.35 8.45
CA ASN A 220 -5.93 24.67 7.03
C ASN A 220 -5.44 26.09 6.65
N GLN A 221 -5.07 26.90 7.65
CA GLN A 221 -4.46 28.22 7.50
C GLN A 221 -3.00 28.21 7.97
N PHE A 222 -2.39 27.03 8.12
CA PHE A 222 -0.97 26.93 8.36
C PHE A 222 -0.22 27.57 7.18
N PRO A 223 0.82 28.39 7.41
CA PRO A 223 1.51 29.10 6.34
C PRO A 223 2.11 28.10 5.35
N ASP A 224 2.05 28.44 4.07
CA ASP A 224 2.69 27.63 3.03
C ASP A 224 4.20 27.57 3.29
N ALA A 225 4.82 26.42 2.98
CA ALA A 225 6.27 26.30 3.02
C ALA A 225 6.91 27.36 2.12
N PRO A 226 8.10 27.89 2.49
CA PRO A 226 8.79 28.87 1.67
C PRO A 226 8.93 28.34 0.25
N LYS A 227 8.45 29.14 -0.71
CA LYS A 227 8.71 28.82 -2.11
C LYS A 227 10.21 28.89 -2.27
N LYS A 228 10.84 27.88 -2.89
CA LYS A 228 12.21 28.05 -3.37
C LYS A 228 12.23 29.34 -4.18
N GLU A 229 12.85 30.39 -3.66
CA GLU A 229 12.94 31.66 -4.38
C GLU A 229 13.57 31.34 -5.74
N GLU A 230 12.85 31.62 -6.83
CA GLU A 230 13.51 31.70 -8.12
C GLU A 230 14.57 32.80 -7.98
N PRO A 231 15.85 32.51 -8.27
CA PRO A 231 16.89 33.51 -8.15
C PRO A 231 16.52 34.70 -9.03
N VAL A 232 16.57 35.90 -8.45
CA VAL A 232 16.46 37.16 -9.19
C VAL A 232 17.55 37.19 -10.26
N ASP A 233 17.13 37.01 -11.51
CA ASP A 233 18.00 36.92 -12.69
C ASP A 233 18.65 38.30 -12.97
N PRO A 234 19.99 38.40 -13.00
CA PRO A 234 20.64 39.61 -13.44
C PRO A 234 20.44 39.77 -14.96
N GLU A 235 19.58 40.70 -15.36
CA GLU A 235 19.62 41.29 -16.71
C GLU A 235 21.04 41.81 -16.98
N LEU A 236 21.87 41.01 -17.66
CA LEU A 236 23.20 41.42 -18.10
C LEU A 236 23.10 41.96 -19.53
N PRO A 237 23.74 43.11 -19.85
CA PRO A 237 23.84 43.58 -21.22
C PRO A 237 24.58 42.54 -22.08
N VAL A 238 24.14 42.37 -23.34
CA VAL A 238 24.65 41.46 -24.40
C VAL A 238 25.94 40.72 -24.02
N ASN A 239 25.81 39.63 -23.27
CA ASN A 239 26.93 38.76 -22.93
C ASN A 239 27.11 37.72 -24.05
N LEU A 240 27.71 38.18 -25.16
CA LEU A 240 27.83 37.41 -26.40
C LEU A 240 28.53 36.07 -26.21
N ASP A 241 29.44 35.98 -25.24
CA ASP A 241 30.20 34.77 -24.93
C ASP A 241 29.26 33.57 -24.62
N VAL A 242 28.14 33.84 -23.94
CA VAL A 242 27.13 32.82 -23.59
C VAL A 242 26.53 32.16 -24.83
N LEU A 243 26.33 32.91 -25.92
CA LEU A 243 25.84 32.38 -27.18
C LEU A 243 26.97 31.75 -28.01
N THR A 244 28.14 32.37 -28.05
CA THR A 244 29.26 31.87 -28.87
C THR A 244 29.91 30.60 -28.32
N ASP A 245 29.73 30.28 -27.04
CA ASP A 245 30.06 28.97 -26.45
C ASP A 245 29.31 27.82 -27.16
N TYR A 246 28.16 28.12 -27.77
CA TYR A 246 27.34 27.20 -28.57
C TYR A 246 27.55 27.37 -30.09
N ALA A 247 28.68 27.96 -30.52
CA ALA A 247 28.98 28.06 -31.94
C ALA A 247 29.17 26.66 -32.57
N GLY A 248 28.46 26.40 -33.66
CA GLY A 248 28.44 25.08 -34.29
C GLY A 248 27.30 24.93 -35.31
N THR A 249 27.23 23.75 -35.91
CA THR A 249 26.14 23.35 -36.79
C THR A 249 25.39 22.20 -36.15
N TYR A 250 24.10 22.38 -35.96
CA TYR A 250 23.18 21.43 -35.33
C TYR A 250 22.30 20.80 -36.39
N THR A 251 22.18 19.47 -36.39
CA THR A 251 21.27 18.72 -37.26
C THR A 251 19.92 18.57 -36.56
N VAL A 252 18.84 18.85 -37.29
CA VAL A 252 17.47 18.69 -36.77
C VAL A 252 17.01 17.24 -36.96
N ILE A 253 16.44 16.64 -35.90
CA ILE A 253 15.88 15.29 -35.88
C ILE A 253 14.35 15.34 -35.71
N GLY A 254 13.63 14.36 -36.27
CA GLY A 254 12.17 14.24 -36.12
C GLY A 254 11.34 15.21 -36.97
N THR A 255 10.01 15.20 -36.76
CA THR A 255 9.04 16.12 -37.37
C THR A 255 8.59 17.17 -36.36
N GLY A 256 8.36 18.42 -36.78
CA GLY A 256 8.02 19.54 -35.88
C GLY A 256 6.61 19.49 -35.26
N GLU A 257 5.82 18.46 -35.55
CA GLU A 257 4.47 18.26 -35.02
C GLU A 257 4.52 17.66 -33.60
N GLY A 258 4.12 18.43 -32.58
CA GLY A 258 4.04 17.94 -31.21
C GLY A 258 4.06 19.05 -30.15
N ASN A 259 3.74 18.66 -28.90
CA ASN A 259 3.89 19.55 -27.75
C ASN A 259 5.40 19.69 -27.45
N PRO A 260 5.95 20.90 -27.26
CA PRO A 260 7.29 21.08 -26.67
C PRO A 260 7.41 20.22 -25.40
N GLY A 261 8.22 19.16 -25.41
CA GLY A 261 8.50 18.42 -24.19
C GLY A 261 9.17 19.30 -23.13
N TYR A 262 9.94 20.32 -23.58
CA TYR A 262 10.88 21.07 -22.72
C TYR A 262 10.51 22.55 -22.52
N CYS A 263 9.44 23.04 -23.15
CA CYS A 263 8.91 24.38 -22.92
C CYS A 263 7.39 24.34 -22.74
N ALA A 264 6.95 24.10 -21.51
CA ALA A 264 5.53 24.01 -21.15
C ALA A 264 4.70 25.26 -21.54
N SER A 265 5.34 26.43 -21.70
CA SER A 265 4.69 27.70 -22.05
C SER A 265 4.75 28.07 -23.54
N CYS A 266 5.49 27.33 -24.37
CA CYS A 266 5.73 27.71 -25.77
C CYS A 266 4.58 27.39 -26.74
N GLY A 267 3.57 26.63 -26.30
CA GLY A 267 2.45 26.20 -27.13
C GLY A 267 2.86 25.25 -28.28
N THR A 268 1.89 24.90 -29.12
CA THR A 268 2.11 24.04 -30.30
C THR A 268 2.90 24.79 -31.36
N ALA A 269 3.88 24.12 -31.97
CA ALA A 269 4.59 24.67 -33.12
C ALA A 269 3.60 24.92 -34.27
N THR A 270 3.80 26.04 -34.97
CA THR A 270 2.93 26.43 -36.09
C THR A 270 3.62 26.27 -37.45
N ARG A 271 4.92 25.93 -37.45
CA ARG A 271 5.77 25.76 -38.64
C ARG A 271 6.82 24.67 -38.42
N ASP A 272 7.07 23.91 -39.47
CA ASP A 272 8.18 22.96 -39.55
C ASP A 272 9.49 23.67 -39.92
N HIS A 273 10.61 23.09 -39.50
CA HIS A 273 11.94 23.51 -39.89
C HIS A 273 12.34 22.87 -41.23
N GLU A 274 12.49 23.68 -42.28
CA GLU A 274 12.60 23.19 -43.66
C GLU A 274 13.99 22.67 -44.02
N ARG A 275 15.04 23.30 -43.48
CA ARG A 275 16.43 23.05 -43.90
C ARG A 275 17.09 21.84 -43.23
N GLY A 276 16.56 21.40 -42.09
CA GLY A 276 17.14 20.33 -41.29
C GLY A 276 18.45 20.67 -40.56
N THR A 277 18.90 21.93 -40.57
CA THR A 277 20.09 22.37 -39.82
C THR A 277 19.96 23.81 -39.30
N VAL A 278 20.45 24.04 -38.09
CA VAL A 278 20.66 25.38 -37.48
C VAL A 278 22.16 25.63 -37.35
N THR A 279 22.65 26.82 -37.68
CA THR A 279 24.06 27.20 -37.50
C THR A 279 24.21 28.43 -36.63
N ILE A 280 25.10 28.36 -35.64
CA ILE A 280 25.52 29.48 -34.81
C ILE A 280 26.99 29.78 -35.13
N SER A 281 27.28 30.98 -35.62
CA SER A 281 28.62 31.38 -35.98
C SER A 281 29.48 31.65 -34.75
N ALA A 282 30.80 31.57 -34.88
CA ALA A 282 31.74 31.98 -33.82
C ALA A 282 31.69 33.50 -33.52
N GLN A 283 30.90 34.26 -34.28
CA GLN A 283 30.64 35.69 -34.06
C GLN A 283 29.25 35.94 -33.45
N GLY A 284 28.43 34.89 -33.27
CA GLY A 284 27.08 34.98 -32.69
C GLY A 284 25.95 35.23 -33.67
N ASP A 285 26.21 35.13 -34.99
CA ASP A 285 25.15 35.12 -36.00
C ASP A 285 24.41 33.77 -35.95
N ILE A 286 23.09 33.78 -36.08
CA ILE A 286 22.26 32.58 -36.06
C ILE A 286 21.60 32.41 -37.43
N ASP A 287 21.98 31.39 -38.19
CA ASP A 287 21.24 30.93 -39.37
C ASP A 287 20.29 29.80 -38.95
N PHE A 288 19.05 30.16 -38.61
CA PHE A 288 18.08 29.25 -38.02
C PHE A 288 17.47 28.34 -39.09
N ASP A 289 16.64 28.86 -40.01
CA ASP A 289 16.02 28.08 -41.10
C ASP A 289 16.09 28.80 -42.46
N THR A 290 15.58 28.18 -43.53
CA THR A 290 15.52 28.75 -44.88
C THR A 290 14.83 30.12 -44.85
N GLY A 291 15.60 31.19 -45.07
CA GLY A 291 15.09 32.57 -45.05
C GLY A 291 14.94 33.19 -43.65
N THR A 292 15.37 32.48 -42.60
CA THR A 292 15.35 32.94 -41.20
C THR A 292 16.78 32.97 -40.66
N SER A 293 17.40 34.15 -40.72
CA SER A 293 18.78 34.38 -40.28
C SER A 293 18.90 35.69 -39.53
N PHE A 294 19.69 35.69 -38.46
CA PHE A 294 19.91 36.81 -37.57
C PHE A 294 21.39 37.16 -37.50
N VAL A 295 21.71 38.45 -37.60
CA VAL A 295 23.08 38.92 -37.42
C VAL A 295 23.30 39.38 -35.99
N VAL A 296 24.53 39.21 -35.49
CA VAL A 296 24.89 39.57 -34.10
C VAL A 296 24.59 41.03 -33.77
N ALA A 297 24.67 41.92 -34.76
CA ALA A 297 24.41 43.36 -34.58
C ALA A 297 22.95 43.68 -34.23
N ASP A 298 22.02 42.75 -34.50
CA ASP A 298 20.58 42.92 -34.24
C ASP A 298 20.17 42.36 -32.87
N ILE A 299 21.09 41.71 -32.15
CA ILE A 299 20.81 41.18 -30.80
C ILE A 299 20.60 42.35 -29.84
N VAL A 300 19.43 42.37 -29.20
CA VAL A 300 19.06 43.34 -28.18
C VAL A 300 19.48 42.85 -26.79
N ALA A 301 19.25 41.58 -26.49
CA ALA A 301 19.57 40.97 -25.21
C ALA A 301 19.89 39.47 -25.36
N ILE A 302 20.73 38.97 -24.46
CA ILE A 302 21.00 37.53 -24.29
C ILE A 302 20.76 37.21 -22.82
N TYR A 303 19.87 36.26 -22.55
CA TYR A 303 19.54 35.78 -21.22
C TYR A 303 20.22 34.44 -20.98
N ASP A 304 21.10 34.39 -19.98
CA ASP A 304 21.77 33.16 -19.54
C ASP A 304 20.94 32.47 -18.47
N ARG A 305 20.23 31.41 -18.86
CA ARG A 305 19.39 30.61 -17.95
C ARG A 305 19.95 29.20 -17.78
N LYS A 306 21.27 29.01 -17.97
CA LYS A 306 21.93 27.70 -17.81
C LYS A 306 21.77 27.09 -16.42
N SER A 307 21.53 27.91 -15.39
CA SER A 307 21.30 27.47 -14.01
C SER A 307 19.82 27.30 -13.62
N VAL A 308 18.88 27.59 -14.52
CA VAL A 308 17.44 27.51 -14.22
C VAL A 308 16.92 26.12 -14.60
N GLU A 309 16.84 25.21 -13.63
CA GLU A 309 16.52 23.79 -13.88
C GLU A 309 15.19 23.57 -14.64
N ALA A 310 14.15 24.37 -14.33
CA ALA A 310 12.83 24.26 -14.96
C ALA A 310 12.70 24.95 -16.34
N ASP A 311 13.69 25.73 -16.76
CA ASP A 311 13.69 26.49 -18.03
C ASP A 311 15.13 26.72 -18.49
N ARG A 312 15.91 25.64 -18.52
CA ARG A 312 17.35 25.71 -18.74
C ARG A 312 17.62 26.06 -20.19
N ARG A 313 18.07 27.29 -20.46
CA ARG A 313 18.27 27.77 -21.83
C ARG A 313 19.24 28.93 -21.96
N VAL A 314 19.61 29.24 -23.20
CA VAL A 314 20.10 30.55 -23.62
C VAL A 314 19.02 31.19 -24.49
N ALA A 315 18.54 32.39 -24.13
CA ALA A 315 17.54 33.12 -24.93
C ALA A 315 18.17 34.35 -25.57
N VAL A 316 18.05 34.47 -26.89
CA VAL A 316 18.56 35.57 -27.70
C VAL A 316 17.37 36.37 -28.23
N ASN A 317 17.22 37.61 -27.78
CA ASN A 317 16.12 38.48 -28.19
C ASN A 317 16.60 39.53 -29.19
N TYR A 318 15.78 39.75 -30.21
CA TYR A 318 15.98 40.75 -31.27
C TYR A 318 15.06 41.97 -31.10
N GLY A 319 14.18 41.96 -30.10
CA GLY A 319 13.36 43.10 -29.68
C GLY A 319 13.51 43.45 -28.20
N GLN A 320 12.83 44.52 -27.78
CA GLN A 320 12.94 45.12 -26.44
C GLN A 320 12.01 44.45 -25.42
N SER A 321 10.98 43.74 -25.87
CA SER A 321 10.08 42.95 -25.03
C SER A 321 10.48 41.48 -25.06
N ASP A 322 10.23 40.80 -23.95
CA ASP A 322 10.22 39.34 -23.83
C ASP A 322 9.19 38.62 -24.73
N SER A 323 8.33 39.37 -25.43
CA SER A 323 7.34 38.90 -26.41
C SER A 323 7.75 39.17 -27.86
N ASP A 324 8.87 39.86 -28.09
CA ASP A 324 9.38 40.14 -29.43
C ASP A 324 10.12 38.92 -30.03
N GLU A 325 10.57 39.08 -31.28
CA GLU A 325 11.30 38.06 -32.04
C GLU A 325 12.56 37.58 -31.29
N ARG A 326 12.72 36.25 -31.21
CA ARG A 326 13.76 35.61 -30.39
C ARG A 326 14.09 34.20 -30.84
N VAL A 327 15.29 33.76 -30.48
CA VAL A 327 15.77 32.39 -30.62
C VAL A 327 16.17 31.86 -29.25
N ARG A 328 15.73 30.64 -28.91
CA ARG A 328 16.00 30.01 -27.62
C ARG A 328 16.67 28.66 -27.82
N LEU A 329 17.82 28.47 -27.17
CA LEU A 329 18.53 27.20 -27.12
C LEU A 329 18.19 26.54 -25.78
N TYR A 330 17.37 25.50 -25.79
CA TYR A 330 17.09 24.68 -24.61
C TYR A 330 18.21 23.68 -24.37
N LEU A 331 18.56 23.50 -23.10
CA LEU A 331 19.75 22.76 -22.67
C LEU A 331 19.39 21.65 -21.66
N ASN A 332 20.07 20.51 -21.75
CA ASN A 332 20.00 19.46 -20.74
C ASN A 332 20.84 19.79 -19.49
N ALA A 333 20.85 18.89 -18.50
CA ALA A 333 21.65 19.04 -17.26
C ALA A 333 23.15 19.20 -17.49
N ASP A 334 23.67 18.62 -18.57
CA ASP A 334 25.07 18.70 -18.98
C ASP A 334 25.40 19.95 -19.82
N LEU A 335 24.42 20.87 -19.96
CA LEU A 335 24.50 22.11 -20.75
C LEU A 335 24.64 21.90 -22.26
N GLU A 336 24.24 20.74 -22.79
CA GLU A 336 24.19 20.45 -24.21
C GLU A 336 22.86 20.88 -24.84
N VAL A 337 22.88 21.28 -26.11
CA VAL A 337 21.67 21.74 -26.83
C VAL A 337 20.77 20.56 -27.20
N ILE A 338 19.53 20.59 -26.70
CA ILE A 338 18.50 19.59 -26.97
C ILE A 338 17.45 20.06 -27.99
N GLU A 339 17.07 21.33 -27.95
CA GLU A 339 16.08 21.92 -28.85
C GLU A 339 16.40 23.41 -29.08
N ILE A 340 16.24 23.89 -30.32
CA ILE A 340 16.34 25.31 -30.64
C ILE A 340 14.99 25.78 -31.18
N ILE A 341 14.43 26.85 -30.60
CA ILE A 341 13.13 27.39 -30.97
C ILE A 341 13.28 28.82 -31.46
N HIS A 342 12.75 29.10 -32.66
CA HIS A 342 12.54 30.46 -33.15
C HIS A 342 11.07 30.87 -32.96
N ASP A 343 10.89 32.09 -32.46
CA ASP A 343 9.59 32.74 -32.26
C ASP A 343 9.65 34.11 -32.93
N ASP A 344 8.75 34.36 -33.88
CA ASP A 344 8.77 35.56 -34.70
C ASP A 344 8.17 36.80 -34.00
N GLY A 345 7.68 36.65 -32.77
CA GLY A 345 7.01 37.73 -32.03
C GLY A 345 5.64 38.14 -32.60
N ALA A 346 5.20 37.53 -33.70
CA ALA A 346 3.89 37.70 -34.33
C ALA A 346 2.96 36.49 -34.11
N GLY A 347 3.42 35.50 -33.34
CA GLY A 347 2.68 34.32 -32.93
C GLY A 347 3.00 33.05 -33.73
N ALA A 348 4.00 33.08 -34.62
CA ALA A 348 4.50 31.88 -35.26
C ALA A 348 5.76 31.36 -34.57
N THR A 349 5.75 30.06 -34.24
CA THR A 349 6.88 29.34 -33.65
C THR A 349 7.35 28.22 -34.57
N THR A 350 8.67 28.10 -34.73
CA THR A 350 9.36 27.07 -35.51
C THR A 350 10.30 26.29 -34.58
N ARG A 351 10.28 24.95 -34.64
CA ARG A 351 11.08 24.06 -33.78
C ARG A 351 12.21 23.37 -34.55
N ALA A 352 13.38 23.33 -33.93
CA ALA A 352 14.50 22.49 -34.34
C ALA A 352 14.87 21.55 -33.17
N LEU A 353 14.33 20.34 -33.16
CA LEU A 353 14.73 19.31 -32.19
C LEU A 353 16.11 18.78 -32.57
N ILE A 354 17.06 18.79 -31.63
CA ILE A 354 18.46 18.38 -31.86
C ILE A 354 18.72 17.01 -31.23
N GLN A 355 18.22 16.78 -30.02
CA GLN A 355 18.38 15.54 -29.25
C GLN A 355 17.15 15.28 -28.38
N GLU A 356 16.79 14.01 -28.14
CA GLU A 356 15.83 13.62 -27.11
C GLU A 356 16.56 13.55 -25.74
N GLU A 357 15.99 14.15 -24.70
CA GLU A 357 16.55 14.05 -23.34
C GLU A 357 16.34 12.62 -22.80
N ASN A 358 17.45 11.90 -22.53
CA ASN A 358 17.42 10.69 -21.73
C ASN A 358 17.26 11.12 -20.26
N THR A 359 16.02 11.27 -19.79
CA THR A 359 15.71 11.71 -18.42
C THR A 359 15.89 10.63 -17.37
N ASP A 360 16.11 9.38 -17.78
CA ASP A 360 16.29 8.28 -16.85
C ASP A 360 17.78 8.26 -16.44
N PRO A 361 18.16 8.69 -15.21
CA PRO A 361 19.52 8.51 -14.73
C PRO A 361 19.84 7.02 -14.82
N VAL A 362 20.98 6.66 -15.42
CA VAL A 362 21.42 5.26 -15.48
C VAL A 362 21.38 4.71 -14.04
N PRO A 363 20.45 3.80 -13.71
CA PRO A 363 20.32 3.30 -12.36
C PRO A 363 21.62 2.66 -11.91
N GLU A 364 22.01 2.93 -10.66
CA GLU A 364 23.14 2.24 -10.03
C GLU A 364 22.90 0.71 -10.10
N PRO A 365 23.94 -0.12 -10.27
CA PRO A 365 23.79 -1.56 -10.24
C PRO A 365 23.04 -2.03 -8.99
N GLY A 366 21.94 -2.76 -9.17
CA GLY A 366 21.08 -3.21 -8.07
C GLY A 366 19.99 -2.21 -7.66
N ALA A 367 19.78 -1.14 -8.43
CA ALA A 367 18.62 -0.28 -8.27
C ALA A 367 17.31 -1.06 -8.43
N GLU A 368 16.31 -0.61 -7.69
CA GLU A 368 14.95 -1.13 -7.74
C GLU A 368 14.23 -0.53 -8.97
N LEU A 369 13.88 -1.37 -9.95
CA LEU A 369 13.35 -0.96 -11.26
C LEU A 369 11.87 -1.31 -11.46
N LEU A 370 11.31 -2.16 -10.61
CA LEU A 370 9.95 -2.68 -10.73
C LEU A 370 8.99 -2.09 -9.70
N ASP A 371 9.42 -1.11 -8.90
CA ASP A 371 8.61 -0.49 -7.84
C ASP A 371 7.90 -1.53 -6.97
N MET A 372 8.62 -2.58 -6.54
CA MET A 372 8.06 -3.67 -5.73
C MET A 372 6.99 -4.54 -6.43
N ARG A 373 6.71 -4.32 -7.73
CA ARG A 373 5.74 -5.07 -8.53
C ARG A 373 6.35 -6.29 -9.20
N ASN A 374 5.47 -7.20 -9.58
CA ASN A 374 5.79 -8.38 -10.36
C ASN A 374 6.12 -7.98 -11.79
N GLY A 375 7.18 -8.53 -12.39
CA GLY A 375 7.54 -8.13 -13.74
C GLY A 375 8.97 -8.44 -14.16
N VAL A 376 9.35 -7.82 -15.28
CA VAL A 376 10.72 -7.78 -15.78
C VAL A 376 11.01 -6.35 -16.21
N ALA A 377 12.11 -5.80 -15.72
CA ALA A 377 12.68 -4.54 -16.16
C ALA A 377 13.99 -4.81 -16.89
N ILE A 378 14.14 -4.23 -18.08
CA ILE A 378 15.39 -4.29 -18.85
C ILE A 378 15.92 -2.88 -19.06
N MET A 379 17.24 -2.78 -19.16
CA MET A 379 17.90 -1.55 -19.57
C MET A 379 18.74 -1.77 -20.82
N HIS A 380 18.65 -0.83 -21.73
CA HIS A 380 19.38 -0.81 -22.99
C HIS A 380 19.56 0.65 -23.44
N ASP A 381 20.77 1.04 -23.84
CA ASP A 381 21.11 2.41 -24.28
C ASP A 381 20.65 3.52 -23.33
N GLY A 382 20.78 3.27 -22.01
CA GLY A 382 20.39 4.21 -20.95
C GLY A 382 18.89 4.34 -20.74
N LYS A 383 18.06 3.62 -21.50
CA LYS A 383 16.59 3.59 -21.35
C LYS A 383 16.17 2.38 -20.54
N ILE A 384 15.07 2.53 -19.81
CA ILE A 384 14.45 1.49 -18.98
C ILE A 384 13.08 1.15 -19.55
N TRP A 385 12.82 -0.16 -19.68
CA TRP A 385 11.50 -0.72 -19.96
C TRP A 385 11.09 -1.58 -18.77
N ALA A 386 10.14 -1.11 -17.97
CA ALA A 386 9.60 -1.84 -16.82
C ALA A 386 8.21 -2.39 -17.15
N MET A 387 8.08 -3.72 -17.22
CA MET A 387 6.81 -4.39 -17.55
C MET A 387 6.25 -5.07 -16.30
N GLU A 388 5.12 -4.58 -15.80
CA GLU A 388 4.59 -4.87 -14.45
C GLU A 388 3.57 -6.02 -14.38
N GLN A 389 3.68 -7.02 -15.27
CA GLN A 389 2.72 -8.13 -15.36
C GLN A 389 3.41 -9.41 -15.84
N PRO A 390 3.87 -10.34 -14.96
CA PRO A 390 4.39 -11.60 -15.42
C PRO A 390 3.24 -12.57 -15.74
N PHE A 391 3.17 -12.99 -16.99
CA PHE A 391 2.41 -14.14 -17.43
C PHE A 391 3.29 -15.40 -17.29
N ILE A 392 2.92 -16.31 -16.38
CA ILE A 392 3.55 -17.64 -16.32
C ILE A 392 2.82 -18.55 -17.30
N GLU A 393 3.43 -18.81 -18.46
CA GLU A 393 3.13 -20.04 -19.19
C GLU A 393 4.08 -21.15 -18.71
N SER A 394 3.50 -22.11 -17.98
CA SER A 394 4.07 -23.41 -17.59
C SER A 394 5.17 -23.42 -16.52
N PHE A 395 4.76 -23.66 -15.26
CA PHE A 395 5.56 -24.54 -14.40
C PHE A 395 5.57 -25.94 -15.03
N MET A 396 6.55 -26.19 -15.90
CA MET A 396 6.85 -27.56 -16.31
C MET A 396 7.63 -28.22 -15.17
N ALA A 397 6.91 -28.88 -14.24
CA ALA A 397 7.46 -29.72 -13.17
C ALA A 397 8.55 -30.71 -13.65
N THR A 398 8.61 -30.96 -14.96
CA THR A 398 9.53 -31.87 -15.64
C THR A 398 10.85 -31.25 -16.12
N THR A 399 11.02 -29.91 -16.13
CA THR A 399 12.15 -29.25 -16.85
C THR A 399 13.21 -28.55 -16.00
N ALA A 400 13.10 -28.54 -14.66
CA ALA A 400 14.07 -27.92 -13.76
C ALA A 400 14.38 -26.42 -14.03
N LYS A 401 13.50 -25.72 -14.77
CA LYS A 401 13.59 -24.27 -15.04
C LYS A 401 12.35 -23.54 -14.54
N ARG A 402 12.50 -22.26 -14.25
CA ARG A 402 11.44 -21.31 -13.91
C ARG A 402 11.43 -20.22 -14.96
N GLN A 403 10.24 -19.90 -15.47
CA GLN A 403 10.07 -18.93 -16.55
C GLN A 403 9.23 -17.76 -16.03
N ILE A 404 9.76 -16.55 -16.17
CA ILE A 404 9.12 -15.29 -15.81
C ILE A 404 9.01 -14.50 -17.12
N ARG A 405 7.80 -14.34 -17.66
CA ARG A 405 7.57 -13.57 -18.89
C ARG A 405 6.70 -12.37 -18.57
N ALA A 406 7.21 -11.17 -18.76
CA ALA A 406 6.41 -9.96 -18.66
C ALA A 406 5.95 -9.50 -20.04
N HIS A 407 4.67 -9.16 -20.16
CA HIS A 407 4.10 -8.58 -21.39
C HIS A 407 4.10 -7.06 -21.28
N ASN A 408 4.35 -6.38 -22.40
CA ASN A 408 4.26 -4.93 -22.48
C ASN A 408 2.82 -4.46 -22.76
N TYR A 409 1.83 -5.15 -22.21
CA TYR A 409 0.41 -4.81 -22.33
C TYR A 409 -0.31 -5.00 -21.00
N ASP A 410 -1.27 -4.12 -20.71
CA ASP A 410 -2.17 -4.26 -19.57
C ASP A 410 -3.29 -5.28 -19.85
N SER A 411 -4.20 -5.47 -18.88
CA SER A 411 -5.34 -6.39 -18.99
C SER A 411 -6.33 -6.03 -20.10
N ASP A 412 -6.31 -4.79 -20.57
CA ASP A 412 -7.15 -4.27 -21.66
C ASP A 412 -6.41 -4.26 -23.00
N PHE A 413 -5.21 -4.85 -23.06
CA PHE A 413 -4.30 -4.90 -24.22
C PHE A 413 -3.74 -3.54 -24.66
N ASN A 414 -3.68 -2.53 -23.78
CA ASN A 414 -2.97 -1.28 -24.05
C ASN A 414 -1.48 -1.46 -23.78
N THR A 415 -0.63 -0.87 -24.61
CA THR A 415 0.83 -0.89 -24.42
C THR A 415 1.22 -0.17 -23.13
N ILE A 416 2.01 -0.83 -22.27
CA ILE A 416 2.48 -0.26 -20.99
C ILE A 416 3.58 0.78 -21.24
N ASP A 417 4.61 0.41 -22.00
CA ASP A 417 5.71 1.29 -22.40
C ASP A 417 5.80 1.39 -23.93
N SER A 418 5.59 2.59 -24.46
CA SER A 418 5.61 2.85 -25.91
C SER A 418 6.99 3.27 -26.44
N LYS A 419 8.03 3.32 -25.60
CA LYS A 419 9.38 3.66 -26.02
C LYS A 419 9.90 2.61 -27.00
N PRO A 420 10.37 3.01 -28.21
CA PRO A 420 10.94 2.07 -29.17
C PRO A 420 12.20 1.39 -28.61
N PHE A 421 12.25 0.07 -28.71
CA PHE A 421 13.40 -0.75 -28.38
C PHE A 421 14.18 -1.09 -29.65
N ASN A 422 15.36 -0.50 -29.81
CA ASN A 422 16.18 -0.64 -31.02
C ASN A 422 15.39 -0.35 -32.33
N GLY A 423 14.53 0.67 -32.29
CA GLY A 423 13.69 1.09 -33.43
C GLY A 423 12.37 0.32 -33.60
N ASP A 424 12.14 -0.75 -32.84
CA ASP A 424 10.93 -1.57 -32.90
C ASP A 424 10.06 -1.43 -31.62
N ASP A 425 8.83 -1.91 -31.66
CA ASP A 425 7.98 -1.99 -30.46
C ASP A 425 8.34 -3.23 -29.62
N LEU A 426 8.58 -3.06 -28.32
CA LEU A 426 8.82 -4.16 -27.39
C LEU A 426 7.48 -4.83 -27.00
N ILE A 427 7.38 -6.15 -27.16
CA ILE A 427 6.12 -6.89 -26.94
C ILE A 427 6.13 -7.65 -25.62
N TRP A 428 7.23 -8.35 -25.34
CA TRP A 428 7.42 -9.10 -24.09
C TRP A 428 8.90 -9.36 -23.84
N VAL A 429 9.24 -9.56 -22.57
CA VAL A 429 10.55 -10.04 -22.13
C VAL A 429 10.35 -11.27 -21.26
N GLN A 430 11.25 -12.25 -21.39
CA GLN A 430 11.25 -13.47 -20.62
C GLN A 430 12.63 -13.74 -20.03
N VAL A 431 12.64 -14.06 -18.74
CA VAL A 431 13.80 -14.55 -17.99
C VAL A 431 13.52 -15.99 -17.56
N ASN A 432 14.48 -16.88 -17.85
CA ASN A 432 14.50 -18.24 -17.33
C ASN A 432 15.61 -18.36 -16.28
N VAL A 433 15.30 -18.99 -15.15
CA VAL A 433 16.30 -19.35 -14.13
C VAL A 433 16.22 -20.84 -13.79
N ALA A 434 17.35 -21.42 -13.42
CA ALA A 434 17.40 -22.78 -12.91
C ALA A 434 16.64 -22.86 -11.57
N HIS A 435 15.76 -23.85 -11.45
CA HIS A 435 14.96 -24.04 -10.24
C HIS A 435 15.83 -24.42 -9.05
N GLY A 436 15.59 -23.80 -7.88
CA GLY A 436 16.29 -24.10 -6.63
C GLY A 436 17.70 -23.51 -6.50
N ALA A 437 18.17 -22.73 -7.49
CA ALA A 437 19.52 -22.17 -7.48
C ALA A 437 19.50 -20.66 -7.17
N LEU A 438 20.16 -20.27 -6.07
CA LEU A 438 20.44 -18.86 -5.75
C LEU A 438 21.80 -18.43 -6.32
N GLY A 439 22.01 -17.12 -6.35
CA GLY A 439 23.24 -16.48 -6.80
C GLY A 439 23.40 -16.50 -8.31
N THR A 440 24.64 -16.31 -8.75
CA THR A 440 24.99 -16.16 -10.17
C THR A 440 24.67 -17.41 -11.00
N GLN A 441 23.88 -17.22 -12.06
CA GLN A 441 23.57 -18.22 -13.06
C GLN A 441 23.96 -17.74 -14.46
N LEU A 442 24.70 -18.56 -15.17
CA LEU A 442 25.05 -18.31 -16.56
C LEU A 442 24.02 -18.94 -17.51
N CYS A 443 23.85 -18.31 -18.68
CA CYS A 443 23.00 -18.84 -19.76
C CYS A 443 23.29 -20.34 -20.02
N SER A 444 22.22 -21.14 -20.06
CA SER A 444 22.26 -22.60 -20.20
C SER A 444 20.94 -23.14 -20.77
N ALA A 445 20.74 -24.46 -20.76
CA ALA A 445 19.44 -25.04 -21.12
C ALA A 445 18.28 -24.64 -20.17
N SER A 446 18.61 -24.21 -18.94
CA SER A 446 17.63 -23.86 -17.90
C SER A 446 17.63 -22.38 -17.52
N THR A 447 18.61 -21.61 -18.00
CA THR A 447 18.83 -20.20 -17.64
C THR A 447 18.99 -19.38 -18.92
N GLY A 448 18.29 -18.25 -19.06
CA GLY A 448 18.43 -17.41 -20.25
C GLY A 448 17.48 -16.23 -20.31
N VAL A 449 17.78 -15.27 -21.19
CA VAL A 449 16.95 -14.09 -21.46
C VAL A 449 16.49 -14.12 -22.91
N SER A 450 15.23 -13.78 -23.15
CA SER A 450 14.69 -13.62 -24.51
C SER A 450 13.65 -12.51 -24.53
N LEU A 451 13.50 -11.83 -25.66
CA LEU A 451 12.45 -10.83 -25.85
C LEU A 451 11.92 -10.87 -27.28
N LEU A 452 10.75 -10.27 -27.49
CA LEU A 452 10.13 -10.10 -28.81
C LEU A 452 9.95 -8.62 -29.11
N THR A 453 10.39 -8.21 -30.29
CA THR A 453 10.06 -6.90 -30.86
C THR A 453 9.27 -7.02 -32.16
N VAL A 454 8.55 -5.97 -32.51
CA VAL A 454 7.81 -5.87 -33.78
C VAL A 454 8.13 -4.55 -34.47
N ASP A 455 8.64 -4.66 -35.69
CA ASP A 455 8.73 -3.54 -36.63
C ASP A 455 7.40 -3.41 -37.37
N TYR A 456 6.58 -2.43 -36.97
CA TYR A 456 5.32 -2.11 -37.64
C TYR A 456 5.49 -1.25 -38.91
N ALA A 457 6.68 -0.67 -39.13
CA ALA A 457 7.00 0.07 -40.35
C ALA A 457 7.33 -0.86 -41.52
N ALA A 458 7.82 -2.07 -41.23
CA ALA A 458 7.98 -3.13 -42.22
C ALA A 458 6.63 -3.56 -42.84
N THR A 459 6.64 -3.90 -44.13
CA THR A 459 5.46 -4.42 -44.83
C THR A 459 5.75 -5.80 -45.44
N PRO A 460 5.17 -6.89 -44.87
CA PRO A 460 4.32 -6.95 -43.68
C PRO A 460 5.10 -6.67 -42.38
N PRO A 461 4.41 -6.38 -41.25
CA PRO A 461 5.07 -6.19 -39.95
C PRO A 461 6.00 -7.35 -39.62
N LEU A 462 7.20 -7.04 -39.15
CA LEU A 462 8.26 -8.02 -38.95
C LEU A 462 8.45 -8.28 -37.45
N GLN A 463 8.27 -9.53 -37.04
CA GLN A 463 8.53 -9.98 -35.68
C GLN A 463 9.97 -10.47 -35.54
N LYS A 464 10.70 -9.97 -34.54
CA LYS A 464 12.09 -10.37 -34.25
C LYS A 464 12.17 -10.98 -32.86
N ILE A 465 12.60 -12.23 -32.78
CA ILE A 465 12.84 -12.93 -31.51
C ILE A 465 14.32 -12.79 -31.17
N TRP A 466 14.57 -12.13 -30.05
CA TRP A 466 15.90 -11.93 -29.51
C TRP A 466 16.18 -13.00 -28.46
N THR A 467 17.28 -13.73 -28.61
CA THR A 467 17.67 -14.80 -27.68
C THR A 467 19.08 -14.58 -27.19
N ALA A 468 19.27 -14.62 -25.87
CA ALA A 468 20.58 -14.50 -25.27
C ALA A 468 21.48 -15.67 -25.69
N THR A 469 22.62 -15.36 -26.31
CA THR A 469 23.69 -16.33 -26.56
C THR A 469 24.60 -16.48 -25.35
N GLU A 470 24.72 -15.40 -24.58
CA GLU A 470 25.47 -15.32 -23.31
C GLU A 470 24.67 -14.44 -22.35
N CYS A 471 24.62 -14.82 -21.08
CA CYS A 471 24.02 -14.00 -20.04
C CYS A 471 24.55 -14.39 -18.67
N GLU A 472 24.50 -13.43 -17.77
CA GLU A 472 24.76 -13.57 -16.34
C GLU A 472 23.55 -13.00 -15.60
N LEU A 473 22.86 -13.87 -14.87
CA LEU A 473 21.75 -13.53 -14.00
C LEU A 473 22.20 -13.71 -12.56
N ASP A 474 21.72 -12.88 -11.64
CA ASP A 474 21.90 -13.10 -10.21
C ASP A 474 20.54 -13.33 -9.57
N VAL A 475 20.39 -14.42 -8.80
CA VAL A 475 19.11 -14.79 -8.16
C VAL A 475 19.23 -14.57 -6.66
N ASP A 476 18.67 -13.46 -6.19
CA ASP A 476 18.67 -13.08 -4.77
C ASP A 476 17.74 -13.94 -3.93
N TYR A 477 16.62 -14.34 -4.53
CA TYR A 477 15.55 -15.04 -3.83
C TYR A 477 14.81 -16.00 -4.75
N HIS A 478 14.59 -17.22 -4.26
CA HIS A 478 13.89 -18.26 -5.01
C HIS A 478 13.24 -19.27 -4.07
N PHE A 479 11.99 -19.62 -4.33
CA PHE A 479 11.23 -20.55 -3.49
C PHE A 479 10.41 -21.57 -4.29
N SER A 480 10.11 -22.72 -3.65
CA SER A 480 9.45 -23.86 -4.31
C SER A 480 8.02 -23.53 -4.79
N ASN A 481 7.34 -22.61 -4.11
CA ASN A 481 6.01 -22.10 -4.47
C ASN A 481 5.97 -21.31 -5.78
N GLY A 482 7.12 -20.88 -6.31
CA GLY A 482 7.21 -20.11 -7.55
C GLY A 482 7.75 -18.70 -7.38
N ALA A 483 7.83 -18.18 -6.15
CA ALA A 483 8.34 -16.84 -5.89
C ALA A 483 9.84 -16.76 -6.27
N THR A 484 10.22 -15.72 -7.01
CA THR A 484 11.60 -15.54 -7.52
C THR A 484 11.90 -14.06 -7.72
N GLU A 485 13.09 -13.62 -7.34
CA GLU A 485 13.58 -12.25 -7.53
C GLU A 485 15.07 -12.28 -7.87
N GLY A 486 15.50 -11.38 -8.74
CA GLY A 486 16.91 -11.25 -9.11
C GLY A 486 17.18 -10.16 -10.14
N HIS A 487 18.41 -10.16 -10.64
CA HIS A 487 18.93 -9.14 -11.55
C HIS A 487 19.51 -9.75 -12.85
N ILE A 488 19.34 -9.01 -13.95
CA ILE A 488 20.01 -9.28 -15.22
C ILE A 488 21.32 -8.48 -15.21
N ILE A 489 22.41 -9.13 -14.79
CA ILE A 489 23.74 -8.49 -14.72
C ILE A 489 24.20 -8.14 -16.14
N SER A 490 24.12 -9.11 -17.04
CA SER A 490 24.35 -8.90 -18.47
C SER A 490 23.60 -9.94 -19.31
N ALA A 491 23.19 -9.56 -20.52
CA ALA A 491 22.71 -10.51 -21.52
C ALA A 491 23.03 -10.00 -22.94
N THR A 492 23.77 -10.80 -23.72
CA THR A 492 24.06 -10.53 -25.13
C THR A 492 23.06 -11.31 -25.97
N LEU A 493 22.18 -10.62 -26.70
CA LEU A 493 21.12 -11.21 -27.50
C LEU A 493 21.37 -11.00 -28.99
N GLY A 494 21.09 -12.04 -29.78
CA GLY A 494 20.95 -11.94 -31.23
C GLY A 494 19.50 -12.12 -31.66
N ASN A 495 19.08 -11.45 -32.72
CA ASN A 495 17.74 -11.65 -33.30
C ASN A 495 17.74 -12.69 -34.44
N ASP A 496 16.58 -13.29 -34.69
CA ASP A 496 16.41 -14.38 -35.67
C ASP A 496 16.22 -13.93 -37.12
N LYS A 497 16.29 -12.63 -37.42
CA LYS A 497 16.00 -12.05 -38.75
C LYS A 497 17.20 -11.40 -39.43
N ASP A 498 17.93 -10.57 -38.69
CA ASP A 498 18.85 -9.57 -39.24
C ASP A 498 20.29 -9.72 -38.70
N ASP A 499 20.58 -10.79 -37.93
CA ASP A 499 21.88 -11.08 -37.29
C ASP A 499 22.42 -9.96 -36.36
N GLU A 500 21.56 -9.00 -36.01
CA GLU A 500 21.91 -7.90 -35.11
C GLU A 500 22.08 -8.39 -33.68
N GLN A 501 23.02 -7.77 -32.96
CA GLN A 501 23.30 -8.07 -31.56
C GLN A 501 23.14 -6.84 -30.68
N ILE A 502 22.58 -7.06 -29.51
CA ILE A 502 22.44 -6.07 -28.44
C ILE A 502 22.94 -6.64 -27.12
N THR A 503 23.28 -5.75 -26.20
CA THR A 503 23.61 -6.11 -24.82
C THR A 503 22.69 -5.40 -23.86
N LEU A 504 22.08 -6.16 -22.98
CA LEU A 504 21.35 -5.68 -21.80
C LEU A 504 22.28 -5.70 -20.60
N GLY A 505 22.09 -4.76 -19.67
CA GLY A 505 22.78 -4.77 -18.38
C GLY A 505 21.98 -4.02 -17.32
N GLY A 506 22.10 -4.43 -16.06
CA GLY A 506 21.43 -3.76 -14.93
C GLY A 506 19.92 -3.98 -14.85
N GLY A 507 19.36 -4.99 -15.53
CA GLY A 507 17.93 -5.29 -15.45
C GLY A 507 17.52 -5.95 -14.13
N GLN A 508 16.21 -6.08 -13.92
CA GLN A 508 15.60 -6.72 -12.75
C GLN A 508 14.48 -7.67 -13.18
N PHE A 509 14.28 -8.76 -12.46
CA PHE A 509 13.11 -9.62 -12.62
C PHE A 509 12.54 -10.01 -11.27
N ARG A 510 11.22 -10.09 -11.19
CA ARG A 510 10.54 -10.40 -9.96
C ARG A 510 9.20 -11.07 -10.21
N ILE A 511 8.92 -12.06 -9.38
CA ILE A 511 7.60 -12.65 -9.25
C ILE A 511 7.35 -13.01 -7.79
N PHE A 512 6.47 -12.24 -7.18
CA PHE A 512 5.75 -12.56 -5.97
C PHE A 512 4.42 -13.18 -6.34
N ILE A 513 3.93 -14.08 -5.51
CA ILE A 513 2.72 -14.83 -5.84
C ILE A 513 1.45 -14.04 -5.48
N HIS A 514 1.55 -13.11 -4.51
CA HIS A 514 0.42 -12.36 -3.97
C HIS A 514 0.82 -10.91 -3.72
N THR A 515 0.28 -9.99 -4.52
CA THR A 515 0.49 -8.56 -4.35
C THR A 515 -0.77 -7.94 -3.72
N GLY A 516 -0.62 -7.32 -2.55
CA GLY A 516 -1.73 -6.65 -1.88
C GLY A 516 -2.12 -5.35 -2.61
N THR A 517 -3.34 -4.88 -2.40
CA THR A 517 -3.72 -3.53 -2.83
C THR A 517 -3.09 -2.51 -1.88
N GLU A 518 -2.48 -1.46 -2.44
CA GLU A 518 -1.89 -0.38 -1.64
C GLU A 518 -2.95 0.49 -0.95
N GLY A 519 -2.56 1.17 0.13
CA GLY A 519 -3.43 2.05 0.91
C GLY A 519 -4.25 1.32 1.97
N GLU A 520 -5.12 2.09 2.66
CA GLU A 520 -5.96 1.56 3.73
C GLU A 520 -6.97 0.54 3.20
N ALA A 521 -7.13 -0.56 3.93
CA ALA A 521 -8.18 -1.52 3.66
C ALA A 521 -9.55 -0.83 3.74
N PRO A 522 -10.44 -1.04 2.76
CA PRO A 522 -11.79 -0.51 2.85
C PRO A 522 -12.51 -1.10 4.07
N ALA A 523 -13.52 -0.38 4.57
CA ALA A 523 -14.41 -0.94 5.56
C ALA A 523 -14.99 -2.27 5.05
N LEU A 524 -15.10 -3.28 5.92
CA LEU A 524 -15.58 -4.60 5.58
C LEU A 524 -17.00 -4.52 4.96
N ALA A 525 -17.06 -4.52 3.63
CA ALA A 525 -18.31 -4.43 2.87
C ALA A 525 -19.13 -5.72 3.03
N ASP A 526 -20.39 -5.67 2.61
CA ASP A 526 -21.36 -6.74 2.92
C ASP A 526 -21.03 -8.11 2.32
N GLU A 527 -20.36 -8.12 1.17
CA GLU A 527 -19.91 -9.34 0.49
C GLU A 527 -18.50 -9.81 0.89
N ILE A 528 -17.79 -9.05 1.72
CA ILE A 528 -16.42 -9.37 2.14
C ILE A 528 -16.48 -10.10 3.50
N ARG A 529 -15.91 -11.31 3.53
CA ARG A 529 -15.82 -12.15 4.73
C ARG A 529 -14.66 -11.77 5.63
N TRP A 530 -13.56 -11.29 5.07
CA TRP A 530 -12.43 -10.81 5.84
C TRP A 530 -11.64 -9.80 5.03
N ASP A 531 -11.06 -8.84 5.74
CA ASP A 531 -9.94 -8.04 5.26
C ASP A 531 -8.68 -8.47 6.01
N MET A 532 -7.54 -8.38 5.33
CA MET A 532 -6.23 -8.64 5.90
C MET A 532 -5.29 -7.52 5.47
N THR A 533 -4.88 -6.70 6.42
CA THR A 533 -3.83 -5.70 6.27
C THR A 533 -2.52 -6.26 6.77
N ILE A 534 -1.46 -6.09 5.99
CA ILE A 534 -0.11 -6.53 6.36
C ILE A 534 0.65 -5.35 6.96
N ASP A 535 0.88 -5.40 8.28
CA ASP A 535 1.64 -4.41 9.03
C ASP A 535 3.16 -4.58 8.83
N SER A 536 3.60 -5.84 8.79
CA SER A 536 4.97 -6.22 8.51
C SER A 536 4.97 -7.46 7.63
N GLY A 537 5.40 -7.27 6.38
CA GLY A 537 5.36 -8.27 5.32
C GLY A 537 6.61 -9.14 5.21
N THR A 538 6.50 -10.18 4.40
CA THR A 538 7.63 -10.95 3.86
C THR A 538 7.87 -10.57 2.40
N ARG A 539 8.93 -11.07 1.75
CA ARG A 539 9.08 -10.98 0.29
C ARG A 539 7.87 -11.54 -0.48
N GLU A 540 7.23 -12.58 0.04
CA GLU A 540 6.07 -13.20 -0.62
C GLU A 540 4.77 -12.42 -0.40
N MET A 541 4.69 -11.67 0.69
CA MET A 541 3.50 -10.93 1.12
C MET A 541 3.91 -9.60 1.73
N ARG A 542 4.03 -8.57 0.88
CA ARG A 542 4.44 -7.22 1.28
C ARG A 542 3.28 -6.42 1.89
N SER A 543 3.56 -5.21 2.38
CA SER A 543 2.55 -4.28 2.89
C SER A 543 1.45 -4.03 1.87
N GLY A 544 0.22 -3.84 2.36
CA GLY A 544 -0.99 -3.73 1.56
C GLY A 544 -2.12 -4.51 2.19
N HIS A 545 -3.28 -4.50 1.54
CA HIS A 545 -4.46 -5.21 2.01
C HIS A 545 -5.01 -6.21 1.00
N PHE A 546 -5.64 -7.25 1.54
CA PHE A 546 -6.32 -8.32 0.82
C PHE A 546 -7.75 -8.44 1.30
N LEU A 547 -8.68 -8.75 0.39
CA LEU A 547 -10.10 -8.93 0.70
C LEU A 547 -10.53 -10.34 0.32
N GLY A 548 -11.12 -11.06 1.26
CA GLY A 548 -11.70 -12.37 1.00
C GLY A 548 -13.21 -12.32 0.89
N GLY A 549 -13.79 -12.92 -0.16
CA GLY A 549 -15.25 -12.96 -0.35
C GLY A 549 -15.69 -13.00 -1.81
N ARG A 550 -14.83 -12.57 -2.74
CA ARG A 550 -14.98 -12.65 -4.20
C ARG A 550 -13.82 -13.48 -4.79
N PRO A 551 -13.88 -13.92 -6.06
CA PRO A 551 -12.70 -14.42 -6.76
C PRO A 551 -11.56 -13.40 -6.60
N LEU A 552 -10.38 -13.87 -6.20
CA LEU A 552 -9.24 -13.00 -5.89
C LEU A 552 -8.92 -12.12 -7.11
N LEU A 553 -9.14 -10.81 -6.99
CA LEU A 553 -8.76 -9.78 -7.97
C LEU A 553 -7.37 -9.20 -7.64
N ASP A 554 -6.57 -9.91 -6.85
CA ASP A 554 -5.32 -9.45 -6.24
C ASP A 554 -4.10 -9.56 -7.18
N GLY A 555 -4.33 -9.73 -8.49
CA GLY A 555 -3.27 -9.98 -9.46
C GLY A 555 -2.52 -11.30 -9.25
N SER A 556 -2.97 -12.18 -8.34
CA SER A 556 -2.44 -13.53 -8.26
C SER A 556 -2.91 -14.35 -9.46
N HIS A 557 -2.02 -15.20 -9.96
CA HIS A 557 -2.31 -16.12 -11.07
C HIS A 557 -3.60 -16.92 -10.77
N PRO A 558 -4.48 -17.18 -11.76
CA PRO A 558 -5.76 -17.86 -11.54
C PRO A 558 -5.65 -19.29 -10.97
N ASP A 559 -4.46 -19.89 -11.03
CA ASP A 559 -4.17 -21.19 -10.42
C ASP A 559 -3.57 -21.10 -9.00
N HIS A 560 -3.38 -19.91 -8.43
CA HIS A 560 -2.86 -19.68 -7.07
C HIS A 560 -3.96 -19.11 -6.17
N ALA A 561 -4.05 -19.61 -4.94
CA ALA A 561 -5.08 -19.18 -4.00
C ALA A 561 -4.51 -18.81 -2.63
N LEU A 562 -4.98 -17.68 -2.09
CA LEU A 562 -4.88 -17.33 -0.68
C LEU A 562 -6.06 -17.96 0.07
N LYS A 563 -5.75 -18.82 1.04
CA LYS A 563 -6.75 -19.39 1.95
C LYS A 563 -6.48 -18.90 3.36
N PHE A 564 -7.25 -17.90 3.77
CA PHE A 564 -7.24 -17.38 5.12
C PHE A 564 -8.32 -18.04 5.98
N GLN A 565 -7.94 -18.48 7.17
CA GLN A 565 -8.82 -19.17 8.13
C GLN A 565 -8.65 -18.57 9.52
N LEU A 566 -9.78 -18.28 10.17
CA LEU A 566 -9.85 -17.80 11.54
C LEU A 566 -10.74 -18.74 12.36
N GLN A 567 -10.28 -19.09 13.55
CA GLN A 567 -11.05 -19.81 14.55
C GLN A 567 -10.92 -19.10 15.90
N ALA A 568 -12.07 -18.88 16.56
CA ALA A 568 -12.14 -18.30 17.90
C ALA A 568 -12.71 -19.33 18.88
N GLY A 569 -11.85 -19.92 19.71
CA GLY A 569 -12.23 -20.97 20.66
C GLY A 569 -12.60 -22.33 20.01
N SER A 570 -12.86 -23.33 20.85
CA SER A 570 -13.13 -24.72 20.44
C SER A 570 -14.58 -24.99 19.99
N ASN A 571 -15.42 -23.96 19.98
CA ASN A 571 -16.84 -24.08 19.72
C ASN A 571 -17.23 -23.20 18.53
N ASN A 572 -18.07 -23.72 17.63
CA ASN A 572 -18.57 -23.03 16.43
C ASN A 572 -19.51 -21.82 16.69
N ASN A 573 -19.64 -21.34 17.92
CA ASN A 573 -20.46 -20.23 18.41
C ASN A 573 -19.75 -19.54 19.57
N PRO A 574 -18.63 -18.85 19.31
CA PRO A 574 -17.92 -18.10 20.34
C PRO A 574 -18.82 -16.99 20.89
N ALA A 575 -18.64 -16.68 22.17
CA ALA A 575 -19.30 -15.54 22.80
C ALA A 575 -18.55 -14.25 22.44
N ALA A 576 -19.21 -13.10 22.59
CA ALA A 576 -18.51 -11.82 22.50
C ALA A 576 -17.39 -11.75 23.56
N GLY A 577 -16.20 -11.32 23.13
CA GLY A 577 -15.00 -11.32 23.95
C GLY A 577 -13.71 -11.52 23.16
N GLN A 578 -12.60 -11.47 23.88
CA GLN A 578 -11.25 -11.62 23.33
C GLN A 578 -10.74 -13.04 23.56
N TYR A 579 -10.12 -13.61 22.53
CA TYR A 579 -9.57 -14.97 22.51
C TYR A 579 -8.08 -14.91 22.15
N SER A 580 -7.24 -15.59 22.92
CA SER A 580 -5.81 -15.72 22.62
C SER A 580 -5.53 -17.04 21.92
N CYS A 581 -4.58 -17.02 21.00
CA CYS A 581 -4.07 -18.23 20.36
C CYS A 581 -3.21 -19.09 21.29
N ASP A 582 -2.76 -18.54 22.43
CA ASP A 582 -2.07 -19.29 23.48
C ASP A 582 -2.98 -20.31 24.17
N ASP A 583 -4.30 -20.14 24.08
CA ASP A 583 -5.29 -21.03 24.68
C ASP A 583 -5.44 -22.36 23.91
N GLY A 584 -4.81 -22.49 22.73
CA GLY A 584 -4.79 -23.70 21.88
C GLY A 584 -6.07 -23.96 21.07
N ASP A 585 -7.16 -23.27 21.43
CA ASP A 585 -8.48 -23.40 20.81
C ASP A 585 -8.76 -22.30 19.76
N THR A 586 -7.87 -21.32 19.63
CA THR A 586 -7.98 -20.17 18.73
C THR A 586 -6.81 -20.22 17.74
N GLU A 587 -7.08 -20.06 16.45
CA GLU A 587 -6.06 -20.15 15.41
C GLU A 587 -6.33 -19.10 14.32
N VAL A 588 -5.26 -18.43 13.89
CA VAL A 588 -5.23 -17.66 12.65
C VAL A 588 -4.25 -18.36 11.73
N THR A 589 -4.72 -18.65 10.52
CA THR A 589 -3.93 -19.39 9.53
C THR A 589 -4.06 -18.74 8.17
N LEU A 590 -2.93 -18.55 7.52
CA LEU A 590 -2.87 -18.20 6.12
C LEU A 590 -2.16 -19.31 5.35
N LYS A 591 -2.76 -19.75 4.25
CA LYS A 591 -2.22 -20.80 3.39
C LYS A 591 -2.15 -20.30 1.96
N MET A 592 -1.07 -20.62 1.27
CA MET A 592 -0.78 -20.15 -0.08
C MET A 592 -0.28 -21.29 -0.95
N GLY A 593 -0.72 -21.34 -2.20
CA GLY A 593 -0.24 -22.32 -3.17
C GLY A 593 -1.23 -22.57 -4.29
N TRP A 594 -0.97 -23.63 -5.07
CA TRP A 594 -1.78 -23.95 -6.24
C TRP A 594 -3.16 -24.49 -5.88
N ILE A 595 -4.17 -24.10 -6.65
CA ILE A 595 -5.54 -24.62 -6.54
C ILE A 595 -5.59 -26.12 -6.88
N THR A 596 -4.65 -26.59 -7.73
CA THR A 596 -4.59 -27.98 -8.20
C THR A 596 -3.85 -28.93 -7.24
N VAL A 597 -3.16 -28.42 -6.22
CA VAL A 597 -2.54 -29.27 -5.18
C VAL A 597 -3.52 -29.46 -4.03
N SER A 598 -3.56 -30.68 -3.47
CA SER A 598 -4.42 -30.98 -2.32
C SER A 598 -4.03 -30.21 -1.06
N ASP A 599 -2.77 -29.79 -0.97
CA ASP A 599 -2.20 -29.06 0.16
C ASP A 599 -1.42 -27.83 -0.32
N PRO A 600 -1.60 -26.66 0.34
CA PRO A 600 -0.90 -25.43 -0.02
C PRO A 600 0.61 -25.57 0.16
N LEU A 601 1.38 -24.95 -0.72
CA LEU A 601 2.84 -25.04 -0.74
C LEU A 601 3.52 -24.28 0.40
N PHE A 602 2.86 -23.24 0.93
CA PHE A 602 3.36 -22.48 2.06
C PHE A 602 2.23 -22.16 3.06
N LYS A 603 2.55 -22.22 4.35
CA LYS A 603 1.58 -22.01 5.44
C LYS A 603 2.18 -21.13 6.53
N PHE A 604 1.44 -20.08 6.88
CA PHE A 604 1.67 -19.23 8.03
C PHE A 604 0.61 -19.54 9.10
N GLN A 605 1.04 -19.74 10.34
CA GLN A 605 0.13 -20.03 11.47
C GLN A 605 0.71 -19.53 12.78
N SER A 606 -0.15 -19.25 13.76
CA SER A 606 0.27 -18.90 15.12
C SER A 606 0.89 -20.08 15.87
N ALA A 607 0.48 -21.32 15.59
CA ALA A 607 0.98 -22.53 16.25
C ALA A 607 2.51 -22.78 16.10
N ASN A 608 3.21 -21.98 15.28
CA ASN A 608 4.65 -22.07 15.02
C ASN A 608 5.50 -21.07 15.83
N GLY A 609 5.04 -20.62 17.00
CA GLY A 609 5.71 -19.57 17.79
C GLY A 609 5.24 -18.15 17.46
N GLY A 610 4.25 -18.05 16.57
CA GLY A 610 3.48 -16.83 16.35
C GLY A 610 2.48 -16.59 17.48
N ASN A 611 1.86 -15.42 17.48
CA ASN A 611 0.80 -15.08 18.43
C ASN A 611 -0.41 -14.55 17.67
N CYS A 612 -1.59 -14.64 18.28
CA CYS A 612 -2.74 -13.91 17.78
C CYS A 612 -3.76 -13.61 18.86
N THR A 613 -4.51 -12.55 18.61
CA THR A 613 -5.71 -12.16 19.32
C THR A 613 -6.86 -12.14 18.33
N VAL A 614 -7.96 -12.79 18.67
CA VAL A 614 -9.22 -12.72 17.93
C VAL A 614 -10.28 -12.15 18.85
N THR A 615 -10.92 -11.06 18.44
CA THR A 615 -11.97 -10.38 19.21
C THR A 615 -13.31 -10.60 18.52
N ILE A 616 -14.24 -11.24 19.22
CA ILE A 616 -15.63 -11.36 18.79
C ILE A 616 -16.38 -10.14 19.32
N GLU A 617 -16.79 -9.27 18.39
CA GLU A 617 -17.47 -8.01 18.70
C GLU A 617 -18.97 -8.22 18.84
N GLN A 618 -19.55 -8.99 17.92
CA GLN A 618 -20.96 -9.37 17.96
C GLN A 618 -21.12 -10.83 17.53
N ASN A 619 -21.98 -11.56 18.21
CA ASN A 619 -22.29 -12.94 17.89
C ASN A 619 -23.80 -13.20 17.95
N ALA A 620 -24.24 -14.14 17.12
CA ALA A 620 -25.61 -14.56 17.02
C ALA A 620 -25.60 -16.05 16.62
N GLY A 621 -25.52 -16.91 17.63
CA GLY A 621 -25.32 -18.34 17.42
C GLY A 621 -24.02 -18.62 16.65
N ARG A 622 -24.08 -19.44 15.60
CA ARG A 622 -22.89 -19.80 14.81
C ARG A 622 -22.38 -18.68 13.89
N LYS A 623 -22.94 -17.47 13.99
CA LYS A 623 -22.66 -16.34 13.11
C LYS A 623 -22.06 -15.22 13.95
N TYR A 624 -20.94 -14.65 13.52
CA TYR A 624 -20.22 -13.67 14.30
C TYR A 624 -19.39 -12.76 13.40
N ILE A 625 -19.16 -11.55 13.92
CA ILE A 625 -18.28 -10.54 13.35
C ILE A 625 -17.23 -10.17 14.40
N GLY A 626 -16.05 -9.81 13.94
CA GLY A 626 -14.95 -9.50 14.83
C GLY A 626 -13.74 -8.91 14.12
N SER A 627 -12.69 -8.76 14.91
CA SER A 627 -11.39 -8.28 14.49
C SER A 627 -10.29 -9.21 14.97
N TYR A 628 -9.13 -9.15 14.34
CA TYR A 628 -7.98 -9.93 14.74
C TYR A 628 -6.68 -9.16 14.55
N THR A 629 -5.68 -9.56 15.32
CA THR A 629 -4.27 -9.23 15.11
C THR A 629 -3.47 -10.52 15.23
N ALA A 630 -2.53 -10.77 14.34
CA ALA A 630 -1.73 -11.98 14.35
C ALA A 630 -0.29 -11.73 13.91
N THR A 631 0.66 -12.28 14.65
CA THR A 631 2.00 -12.58 14.16
C THR A 631 2.01 -14.03 13.73
N LEU A 632 2.04 -14.28 12.43
CA LEU A 632 2.04 -15.62 11.85
C LEU A 632 3.47 -16.04 11.49
N MET A 633 3.80 -17.31 11.75
CA MET A 633 5.12 -17.86 11.45
C MET A 633 5.06 -18.98 10.41
N GLY A 634 5.93 -18.86 9.40
CA GLY A 634 6.16 -19.84 8.34
C GLY A 634 7.05 -21.02 8.78
N PRO A 635 7.22 -22.04 7.93
CA PRO A 635 7.94 -23.28 8.24
C PRO A 635 9.43 -23.08 8.56
N SER A 636 10.00 -23.92 9.45
CA SER A 636 11.46 -23.94 9.78
C SER A 636 12.00 -25.37 9.74
N ASN A 637 13.28 -25.52 9.38
CA ASN A 637 13.95 -26.82 9.21
C ASN A 637 14.24 -27.56 10.55
N GLY A 638 14.08 -26.89 11.71
CA GLY A 638 14.54 -27.38 13.01
C GLY A 638 13.61 -28.31 13.80
N SER A 639 12.37 -28.59 13.36
CA SER A 639 11.33 -29.21 14.22
C SER A 639 11.13 -30.74 14.11
N GLY A 640 11.98 -31.45 13.36
CA GLY A 640 12.21 -32.89 13.60
C GLY A 640 11.12 -33.91 13.24
N ALA A 641 10.01 -33.54 12.59
CA ALA A 641 9.06 -34.53 12.08
C ALA A 641 8.20 -34.03 10.91
N ALA A 642 8.67 -34.16 9.67
CA ALA A 642 7.83 -34.23 8.46
C ALA A 642 6.58 -33.32 8.44
N PHE A 643 6.73 -32.02 8.13
CA PHE A 643 5.61 -31.08 8.27
C PHE A 643 5.22 -30.39 6.96
N GLY A 644 4.79 -31.14 5.93
CA GLY A 644 4.10 -30.58 4.76
C GLY A 644 4.66 -29.25 4.22
N SER A 645 5.98 -29.06 4.30
CA SER A 645 6.59 -27.76 4.58
C SER A 645 6.85 -26.91 3.34
N GLY A 646 6.55 -27.44 2.15
CA GLY A 646 7.02 -26.87 0.89
C GLY A 646 8.55 -26.90 0.70
N LEU A 647 9.33 -27.02 1.78
CA LEU A 647 10.78 -27.11 1.80
C LEU A 647 11.22 -28.54 1.50
N GLY A 648 11.80 -28.76 0.33
CA GLY A 648 12.51 -29.98 -0.06
C GLY A 648 13.91 -30.07 0.55
N THR A 649 14.50 -31.26 0.49
CA THR A 649 15.90 -31.46 0.89
C THR A 649 16.83 -30.63 -0.01
N GLY A 650 17.46 -29.60 0.54
CA GLY A 650 18.33 -28.67 -0.21
C GLY A 650 17.80 -27.24 -0.26
N ASP A 651 16.56 -27.01 0.18
CA ASP A 651 15.99 -25.67 0.26
C ASP A 651 16.61 -24.88 1.41
N ILE A 652 16.90 -23.61 1.13
CA ILE A 652 17.51 -22.69 2.09
C ILE A 652 16.45 -22.23 3.08
N GLU A 653 16.74 -22.37 4.37
CA GLU A 653 15.88 -21.81 5.41
C GLU A 653 15.90 -20.29 5.30
N LEU A 654 14.72 -19.71 5.07
CA LEU A 654 14.58 -18.27 5.03
C LEU A 654 14.90 -17.66 6.41
N PRO A 655 15.50 -16.46 6.45
CA PRO A 655 15.63 -15.69 7.68
C PRO A 655 14.29 -15.58 8.39
N GLU A 656 14.31 -15.49 9.73
CA GLU A 656 13.07 -15.41 10.52
C GLU A 656 12.17 -14.25 10.11
N ALA A 657 12.75 -13.09 9.74
CA ALA A 657 12.00 -11.94 9.22
C ALA A 657 11.21 -12.28 7.94
N GLU A 658 11.75 -13.11 7.06
CA GLU A 658 11.11 -13.55 5.81
C GLU A 658 10.11 -14.69 6.03
N ARG A 659 9.96 -15.15 7.28
CA ARG A 659 8.99 -16.16 7.71
C ARG A 659 8.03 -15.63 8.75
N THR A 660 8.08 -14.34 9.06
CA THR A 660 7.23 -13.71 10.07
C THR A 660 6.35 -12.69 9.38
N LEU A 661 5.04 -12.88 9.48
CA LEU A 661 4.04 -12.01 8.88
C LEU A 661 3.19 -11.40 10.00
N VAL A 662 3.15 -10.08 10.10
CA VAL A 662 2.29 -9.38 11.06
C VAL A 662 1.10 -8.82 10.31
N VAL A 663 -0.10 -9.23 10.73
CA VAL A 663 -1.36 -8.85 10.10
C VAL A 663 -2.40 -8.42 11.10
N HIS A 664 -3.31 -7.57 10.66
CA HIS A 664 -4.57 -7.31 11.33
C HIS A 664 -5.70 -7.21 10.33
N GLY A 665 -6.93 -7.24 10.83
CA GLY A 665 -8.09 -6.99 10.00
C GLY A 665 -9.40 -7.27 10.71
N LYS A 666 -10.49 -7.17 9.96
CA LYS A 666 -11.83 -7.55 10.40
C LYS A 666 -12.33 -8.74 9.63
N PHE A 667 -13.31 -9.43 10.21
CA PHE A 667 -13.90 -10.59 9.60
C PHE A 667 -15.35 -10.80 10.05
N ARG A 668 -16.04 -11.59 9.23
CA ARG A 668 -17.36 -12.15 9.47
C ARG A 668 -17.38 -13.55 8.87
N ASN A 669 -18.04 -14.49 9.55
CA ASN A 669 -18.12 -15.87 9.05
C ASN A 669 -19.36 -16.14 8.16
N PHE A 670 -19.99 -15.07 7.66
CA PHE A 670 -21.16 -15.07 6.78
C PHE A 670 -21.11 -13.86 5.84
N THR A 671 -21.83 -13.87 4.73
CA THR A 671 -21.97 -12.71 3.85
C THR A 671 -23.33 -12.04 4.05
N THR A 672 -23.41 -10.75 3.78
CA THR A 672 -24.65 -9.95 3.79
C THR A 672 -25.03 -9.45 2.41
N GLN A 673 -24.47 -10.06 1.35
CA GLN A 673 -24.73 -9.68 -0.04
C GLN A 673 -26.20 -9.83 -0.44
N THR A 674 -26.65 -8.95 -1.32
CA THR A 674 -27.98 -9.05 -1.92
C THR A 674 -28.00 -10.08 -3.04
N PHE A 675 -29.00 -10.96 -3.04
CA PHE A 675 -29.23 -11.93 -4.09
C PHE A 675 -30.21 -11.36 -5.10
N HIS A 676 -29.84 -11.40 -6.38
CA HIS A 676 -30.63 -10.86 -7.47
C HIS A 676 -31.20 -11.96 -8.37
N ALA A 677 -32.46 -11.83 -8.74
CA ALA A 677 -33.04 -12.61 -9.83
C ALA A 677 -32.45 -12.18 -11.18
N ALA A 678 -32.37 -13.13 -12.13
CA ALA A 678 -31.88 -12.81 -13.47
C ALA A 678 -32.88 -11.91 -14.23
N ASN A 679 -32.53 -11.54 -15.47
CA ASN A 679 -33.38 -10.75 -16.37
C ASN A 679 -33.96 -9.47 -15.73
N ASN A 680 -33.11 -8.68 -15.04
CA ASN A 680 -33.51 -7.46 -14.34
C ASN A 680 -34.54 -7.70 -13.21
N GLY A 681 -34.36 -8.77 -12.44
CA GLY A 681 -35.18 -9.06 -11.26
C GLY A 681 -36.34 -10.02 -11.50
N ASP A 682 -36.41 -10.72 -12.63
CA ASP A 682 -37.49 -11.67 -12.96
C ASP A 682 -36.97 -12.93 -13.69
N ASP A 683 -36.78 -14.02 -12.96
CA ASP A 683 -36.48 -15.36 -13.51
C ASP A 683 -37.67 -15.96 -14.31
N GLY A 684 -38.84 -15.32 -14.28
CA GLY A 684 -40.04 -15.71 -15.00
C GLY A 684 -41.07 -16.46 -14.15
N ALA A 685 -42.20 -16.79 -14.78
CA ALA A 685 -43.27 -17.56 -14.16
C ALA A 685 -43.01 -19.07 -14.17
N LEU A 686 -43.66 -19.79 -13.25
CA LEU A 686 -43.67 -21.24 -13.27
C LEU A 686 -44.46 -21.71 -14.51
N GLY A 687 -43.74 -22.08 -15.58
CA GLY A 687 -44.36 -22.55 -16.83
C GLY A 687 -45.24 -23.78 -16.62
N SER A 688 -46.18 -24.06 -17.52
CA SER A 688 -47.17 -25.16 -17.37
C SER A 688 -46.58 -26.57 -17.29
N GLU A 689 -45.33 -26.75 -17.74
CA GLU A 689 -44.61 -28.03 -17.72
C GLU A 689 -43.42 -28.03 -16.74
N ALA A 690 -43.09 -26.89 -16.13
CA ALA A 690 -41.96 -26.76 -15.22
C ALA A 690 -42.31 -27.33 -13.83
N GLN A 691 -41.37 -28.11 -13.27
CA GLN A 691 -41.44 -28.61 -11.90
C GLN A 691 -40.51 -27.75 -11.03
N GLY A 692 -41.07 -27.15 -9.99
CA GLY A 692 -40.37 -26.20 -9.15
C GLY A 692 -41.32 -25.26 -8.42
N ILE A 693 -40.79 -24.11 -8.08
CA ILE A 693 -41.49 -23.07 -7.33
C ILE A 693 -41.11 -21.70 -7.90
N SER A 694 -42.12 -20.86 -8.09
CA SER A 694 -41.91 -19.43 -8.25
C SER A 694 -41.92 -18.78 -6.88
N MET A 695 -41.03 -17.81 -6.67
CA MET A 695 -40.89 -17.10 -5.42
C MET A 695 -40.77 -15.60 -5.71
N THR A 696 -41.75 -14.83 -5.29
CA THR A 696 -41.75 -13.37 -5.31
C THR A 696 -41.38 -12.88 -3.94
N ILE A 697 -40.45 -11.92 -3.86
CA ILE A 697 -40.11 -11.25 -2.62
C ILE A 697 -41.12 -10.12 -2.42
N ASP A 698 -42.06 -10.29 -1.50
CA ASP A 698 -43.11 -9.31 -1.21
C ASP A 698 -42.56 -8.14 -0.37
N GLU A 699 -41.78 -8.49 0.66
CA GLU A 699 -41.00 -7.54 1.48
C GLU A 699 -39.57 -8.07 1.58
N GLY A 700 -38.62 -7.19 1.26
CA GLY A 700 -37.20 -7.54 1.16
C GLY A 700 -36.50 -7.70 2.52
N SER A 701 -35.22 -8.05 2.45
CA SER A 701 -34.26 -7.94 3.55
C SER A 701 -32.89 -7.50 3.03
N THR A 702 -31.86 -7.45 3.87
CA THR A 702 -30.46 -7.22 3.45
C THR A 702 -30.02 -8.16 2.34
N HIS A 703 -30.59 -9.37 2.26
CA HIS A 703 -30.26 -10.37 1.25
C HIS A 703 -31.20 -10.38 0.05
N PHE A 704 -32.35 -9.71 0.08
CA PHE A 704 -33.39 -9.85 -0.94
C PHE A 704 -34.07 -8.53 -1.26
N VAL A 705 -34.18 -8.21 -2.55
CA VAL A 705 -34.85 -6.99 -3.00
C VAL A 705 -36.35 -7.23 -3.14
N ALA A 706 -37.17 -6.35 -2.56
CA ALA A 706 -38.61 -6.39 -2.73
C ALA A 706 -39.02 -6.25 -4.20
N GLY A 707 -39.95 -7.09 -4.65
CA GLY A 707 -40.47 -7.13 -6.01
C GLY A 707 -39.73 -8.09 -6.95
N GLU A 708 -38.57 -8.62 -6.57
CA GLU A 708 -37.87 -9.60 -7.40
C GLU A 708 -38.54 -10.97 -7.40
N ARG A 709 -38.42 -11.67 -8.53
CA ARG A 709 -39.03 -12.98 -8.76
C ARG A 709 -37.98 -14.02 -9.14
N PHE A 710 -37.88 -15.07 -8.34
CA PHE A 710 -36.99 -16.20 -8.52
C PHE A 710 -37.76 -17.44 -9.01
N LEU A 711 -37.08 -18.27 -9.80
CA LEU A 711 -37.57 -19.58 -10.20
C LEU A 711 -36.63 -20.66 -9.68
N LEU A 712 -37.11 -21.50 -8.77
CA LEU A 712 -36.32 -22.60 -8.20
C LEU A 712 -36.79 -23.93 -8.80
N ALA A 713 -35.85 -24.72 -9.31
CA ALA A 713 -36.11 -26.04 -9.88
C ALA A 713 -36.36 -27.08 -8.79
N SER A 714 -37.23 -28.06 -9.07
CA SER A 714 -37.46 -29.21 -8.17
C SER A 714 -36.25 -30.16 -8.17
N GLU A 715 -35.80 -30.57 -6.99
CA GLU A 715 -34.86 -31.68 -6.85
C GLU A 715 -35.57 -33.03 -7.00
N VAL A 716 -34.82 -34.05 -7.44
CA VAL A 716 -35.26 -35.46 -7.51
C VAL A 716 -35.58 -36.03 -6.13
N SER A 717 -35.03 -35.43 -5.07
CA SER A 717 -35.25 -35.79 -3.67
C SER A 717 -36.65 -35.45 -3.16
N SER A 718 -37.42 -34.62 -3.88
CA SER A 718 -38.81 -34.28 -3.56
C SER A 718 -39.67 -35.54 -3.50
N ASN A 719 -40.40 -35.72 -2.40
CA ASN A 719 -41.16 -36.93 -2.12
C ASN A 719 -42.37 -36.63 -1.26
N GLY A 720 -43.53 -37.22 -1.59
CA GLY A 720 -44.74 -37.16 -0.76
C GLY A 720 -44.97 -35.79 -0.15
N THR A 721 -44.79 -35.72 1.18
CA THR A 721 -45.02 -34.55 2.03
C THR A 721 -43.85 -33.55 2.09
N ASN A 722 -42.73 -33.78 1.38
CA ASN A 722 -41.55 -32.93 1.38
C ASN A 722 -41.18 -32.46 -0.04
N GLY A 723 -41.00 -31.15 -0.20
CA GLY A 723 -40.51 -30.53 -1.43
C GLY A 723 -39.12 -29.93 -1.24
N PHE A 724 -38.21 -30.20 -2.17
CA PHE A 724 -36.86 -29.64 -2.18
C PHE A 724 -36.65 -28.89 -3.49
N PHE A 725 -36.33 -27.61 -3.39
CA PHE A 725 -36.21 -26.72 -4.54
C PHE A 725 -34.91 -25.93 -4.47
N PHE A 726 -34.33 -25.61 -5.62
CA PHE A 726 -33.10 -24.85 -5.66
C PHE A 726 -32.95 -23.90 -6.84
N ARG A 727 -32.15 -22.87 -6.63
CA ARG A 727 -31.62 -21.97 -7.65
C ARG A 727 -30.10 -21.90 -7.47
N LEU A 728 -29.35 -22.07 -8.56
CA LEU A 728 -27.89 -21.86 -8.59
C LEU A 728 -27.58 -20.43 -9.02
N PHE A 729 -26.56 -19.83 -8.44
CA PHE A 729 -25.98 -18.55 -8.83
C PHE A 729 -24.64 -18.81 -9.51
N ASP A 730 -24.56 -18.49 -10.79
CA ASP A 730 -23.37 -18.79 -11.60
C ASP A 730 -22.20 -17.83 -11.30
N ASP A 731 -22.51 -16.69 -10.70
CA ASP A 731 -21.58 -15.64 -10.24
C ASP A 731 -21.00 -15.91 -8.84
N LEU A 732 -21.42 -16.98 -8.17
CA LEU A 732 -20.95 -17.33 -6.81
C LEU A 732 -20.14 -18.64 -6.80
N GLU A 733 -19.20 -18.73 -5.86
CA GLU A 733 -18.32 -19.90 -5.71
C GLU A 733 -19.00 -21.09 -5.01
N SER A 734 -18.70 -22.29 -5.50
CA SER A 734 -19.06 -23.55 -4.85
C SER A 734 -18.31 -23.76 -3.53
N PRO A 735 -18.91 -24.35 -2.48
CA PRO A 735 -20.23 -24.98 -2.43
C PRO A 735 -21.39 -24.03 -2.06
N ASN A 736 -21.10 -22.74 -1.85
CA ASN A 736 -22.04 -21.77 -1.33
C ASN A 736 -22.78 -21.01 -2.43
N ASN A 737 -22.97 -21.59 -3.60
CA ASN A 737 -23.58 -20.91 -4.75
C ASN A 737 -25.07 -21.26 -4.97
N GLN A 738 -25.71 -21.89 -3.98
CA GLN A 738 -27.08 -22.39 -4.11
C GLN A 738 -28.01 -21.73 -3.10
N MET A 739 -29.16 -21.22 -3.57
CA MET A 739 -30.33 -20.99 -2.73
C MET A 739 -31.20 -22.24 -2.74
N ARG A 740 -31.60 -22.71 -1.57
CA ARG A 740 -32.42 -23.91 -1.41
C ARG A 740 -33.64 -23.61 -0.55
N MET A 741 -34.81 -23.96 -1.06
CA MET A 741 -36.06 -23.92 -0.33
C MET A 741 -36.52 -25.34 -0.01
N VAL A 742 -36.83 -25.59 1.25
CA VAL A 742 -37.29 -26.88 1.75
C VAL A 742 -38.65 -26.72 2.40
N TRP A 743 -39.59 -27.53 1.94
CA TRP A 743 -40.92 -27.65 2.50
C TRP A 743 -41.06 -29.04 3.10
N SER A 744 -41.65 -29.14 4.28
CA SER A 744 -41.80 -30.43 4.97
C SER A 744 -43.19 -30.62 5.53
N ASN A 745 -43.62 -31.88 5.61
CA ASN A 745 -44.92 -32.31 6.15
C ASN A 745 -46.13 -31.61 5.52
N ILE A 746 -46.10 -31.38 4.21
CA ILE A 746 -47.23 -30.82 3.47
C ILE A 746 -48.37 -31.85 3.43
N PRO A 747 -49.61 -31.52 3.82
CA PRO A 747 -50.75 -32.41 3.70
C PRO A 747 -51.07 -32.68 2.23
N MET A 748 -51.13 -33.95 1.85
CA MET A 748 -51.43 -34.39 0.47
C MET A 748 -52.93 -34.37 0.17
N GLN A 749 -53.58 -33.23 0.42
CA GLN A 749 -55.00 -33.02 0.15
C GLN A 749 -55.26 -31.55 -0.20
N VAL A 750 -56.27 -31.30 -1.03
CA VAL A 750 -56.69 -29.94 -1.40
C VAL A 750 -57.16 -29.19 -0.15
N GLY A 751 -56.64 -27.98 0.06
CA GLY A 751 -56.95 -27.17 1.24
C GLY A 751 -55.94 -26.06 1.50
N SER A 752 -56.21 -25.28 2.55
CA SER A 752 -55.34 -24.23 3.05
C SER A 752 -54.79 -24.64 4.42
N PHE A 753 -53.47 -24.63 4.57
CA PHE A 753 -52.78 -25.14 5.75
C PHE A 753 -51.82 -24.10 6.30
N THR A 754 -52.03 -23.71 7.54
CA THR A 754 -51.12 -22.85 8.28
C THR A 754 -49.96 -23.69 8.82
N CYS A 755 -48.73 -23.21 8.62
CA CYS A 755 -47.53 -23.87 9.10
C CYS A 755 -47.53 -24.03 10.63
N ASN A 756 -46.83 -25.06 11.11
CA ASN A 756 -46.77 -25.49 12.51
C ASN A 756 -48.12 -25.90 13.15
N THR A 757 -49.22 -25.92 12.40
CA THR A 757 -50.51 -26.44 12.86
C THR A 757 -50.62 -27.93 12.53
N ASP A 758 -51.07 -28.74 13.48
CA ASP A 758 -51.25 -30.18 13.26
C ASP A 758 -52.43 -30.44 12.31
N VAL A 759 -52.16 -31.14 11.22
CA VAL A 759 -53.15 -31.57 10.23
C VAL A 759 -52.97 -33.06 10.01
N GLY A 760 -53.64 -33.87 10.83
CA GLY A 760 -53.58 -35.33 10.71
C GLY A 760 -52.20 -35.91 11.09
N GLY A 761 -51.52 -35.32 12.07
CA GLY A 761 -50.17 -35.72 12.50
C GLY A 761 -49.03 -35.13 11.67
N LEU A 762 -49.35 -34.32 10.66
CA LEU A 762 -48.38 -33.53 9.90
C LEU A 762 -48.37 -32.09 10.39
N LYS A 763 -47.19 -31.49 10.50
CA LYS A 763 -47.01 -30.06 10.82
C LYS A 763 -46.22 -29.39 9.69
N PRO A 764 -46.90 -28.69 8.76
CA PRO A 764 -46.25 -28.12 7.59
C PRO A 764 -45.21 -27.08 7.99
N THR A 765 -44.06 -27.08 7.31
CA THR A 765 -42.99 -26.08 7.52
C THR A 765 -42.33 -25.65 6.24
N MET A 766 -41.73 -24.47 6.27
CA MET A 766 -40.99 -23.87 5.17
C MET A 766 -39.68 -23.27 5.68
N THR A 767 -38.59 -23.56 4.97
CA THR A 767 -37.28 -22.97 5.21
C THR A 767 -36.59 -22.61 3.90
N ILE A 768 -35.82 -21.53 3.90
CA ILE A 768 -34.93 -21.12 2.81
C ILE A 768 -33.52 -21.00 3.38
N SER A 769 -32.56 -21.64 2.73
CA SER A 769 -31.13 -21.42 2.96
C SER A 769 -30.54 -20.71 1.76
N THR A 770 -29.77 -19.65 2.02
CA THR A 770 -29.10 -18.86 0.98
C THR A 770 -27.62 -19.26 0.86
N PRO A 771 -26.94 -18.82 -0.22
CA PRO A 771 -25.47 -18.80 -0.32
C PRO A 771 -24.72 -18.30 0.92
N ALA A 772 -25.32 -17.40 1.70
CA ALA A 772 -24.76 -16.89 2.95
C ALA A 772 -24.78 -17.89 4.12
N ASP A 773 -25.31 -19.11 3.91
CA ASP A 773 -25.53 -20.13 4.94
C ASP A 773 -26.42 -19.58 6.08
N ILE A 774 -27.43 -18.77 5.70
CA ILE A 774 -28.40 -18.18 6.62
C ILE A 774 -29.74 -18.92 6.45
N PRO A 775 -30.20 -19.66 7.49
CA PRO A 775 -31.48 -20.35 7.44
C PRO A 775 -32.62 -19.40 7.83
N TYR A 776 -33.42 -19.01 6.84
CA TYR A 776 -34.74 -18.41 7.02
C TYR A 776 -35.76 -19.52 7.23
N GLY A 777 -36.65 -19.38 8.20
CA GLY A 777 -37.67 -20.40 8.41
C GLY A 777 -38.88 -19.93 9.20
N ALA A 778 -40.01 -20.57 8.91
CA ALA A 778 -41.25 -20.32 9.63
C ALA A 778 -41.24 -20.94 11.04
N THR A 779 -40.46 -22.00 11.23
CA THR A 779 -40.45 -22.79 12.46
C THR A 779 -39.04 -23.16 12.89
N TYR A 780 -38.84 -23.41 14.19
CA TYR A 780 -37.60 -23.92 14.76
C TYR A 780 -37.84 -25.13 15.66
N THR A 781 -36.83 -25.99 15.78
CA THR A 781 -36.87 -27.17 16.65
C THR A 781 -36.11 -26.89 17.93
N GLN A 782 -36.77 -27.03 19.08
CA GLN A 782 -36.16 -26.93 20.41
C GLN A 782 -36.54 -28.17 21.22
N SER A 783 -35.53 -28.89 21.73
CA SER A 783 -35.73 -30.12 22.52
C SER A 783 -36.63 -31.15 21.83
N GLY A 784 -36.49 -31.31 20.51
CA GLY A 784 -37.30 -32.23 19.70
C GLY A 784 -38.72 -31.75 19.38
N THR A 785 -39.12 -30.57 19.84
CA THR A 785 -40.44 -29.97 19.55
C THR A 785 -40.30 -28.86 18.52
N GLN A 786 -41.16 -28.89 17.50
CA GLN A 786 -41.24 -27.84 16.48
C GLN A 786 -42.16 -26.70 16.95
N ASN A 787 -41.66 -25.47 16.86
CA ASN A 787 -42.31 -24.24 17.29
C ASN A 787 -42.31 -23.22 16.15
N LEU A 788 -43.30 -22.33 16.11
CA LEU A 788 -43.34 -21.20 15.18
C LEU A 788 -42.31 -20.16 15.62
N SER A 789 -41.48 -19.67 14.70
CA SER A 789 -40.55 -18.57 14.99
C SER A 789 -41.35 -17.30 15.28
N GLU A 790 -40.90 -16.47 16.21
CA GLU A 790 -41.51 -15.18 16.48
C GLU A 790 -41.50 -14.30 15.22
N GLY A 791 -42.62 -13.66 14.90
CA GLY A 791 -42.78 -12.86 13.68
C GLY A 791 -42.95 -13.66 12.39
N ALA A 792 -42.77 -14.99 12.42
CA ALA A 792 -42.92 -15.81 11.22
C ALA A 792 -44.37 -16.27 11.00
N SER A 793 -44.71 -16.47 9.73
CA SER A 793 -45.98 -17.04 9.30
C SER A 793 -45.79 -17.83 8.01
N CYS A 794 -46.55 -18.89 7.78
CA CYS A 794 -46.76 -19.37 6.42
C CYS A 794 -48.09 -20.08 6.25
N THR A 795 -48.65 -19.93 5.05
CA THR A 795 -49.85 -20.61 4.60
C THR A 795 -49.58 -21.27 3.26
N ILE A 796 -49.88 -22.57 3.17
CA ILE A 796 -49.74 -23.37 1.95
C ILE A 796 -51.16 -23.71 1.47
N ASN A 797 -51.48 -23.32 0.24
CA ASN A 797 -52.76 -23.59 -0.40
C ASN A 797 -52.57 -24.64 -1.48
N VAL A 798 -52.88 -25.89 -1.16
CA VAL A 798 -52.86 -26.99 -2.13
C VAL A 798 -54.14 -26.93 -2.97
N THR A 799 -53.99 -26.72 -4.28
CA THR A 799 -55.12 -26.61 -5.22
C THR A 799 -55.35 -27.89 -6.00
N SER A 800 -54.33 -28.71 -6.19
CA SER A 800 -54.43 -30.01 -6.86
C SER A 800 -53.49 -31.05 -6.26
N VAL A 801 -54.00 -32.29 -6.15
CA VAL A 801 -53.23 -33.50 -5.87
C VAL A 801 -53.74 -34.57 -6.83
N SER A 802 -53.02 -34.81 -7.92
CA SER A 802 -53.44 -35.74 -8.96
C SER A 802 -52.25 -36.25 -9.76
N ASP A 803 -52.33 -37.49 -10.24
CA ASP A 803 -51.36 -38.08 -11.18
C ASP A 803 -49.88 -37.97 -10.75
N GLY A 804 -49.61 -38.16 -9.45
CA GLY A 804 -48.25 -38.09 -8.91
C GLY A 804 -47.67 -36.67 -8.88
N MET A 805 -48.50 -35.64 -8.98
CA MET A 805 -48.13 -34.23 -8.87
C MET A 805 -48.95 -33.51 -7.81
N VAL A 806 -48.32 -32.56 -7.11
CA VAL A 806 -48.99 -31.64 -6.19
C VAL A 806 -48.72 -30.20 -6.61
N GLU A 807 -49.77 -29.40 -6.58
CA GLU A 807 -49.76 -28.01 -7.06
C GLU A 807 -50.50 -27.10 -6.10
N GLY A 808 -50.06 -25.84 -6.06
CA GLY A 808 -50.69 -24.84 -5.21
C GLY A 808 -49.98 -23.50 -5.19
N SER A 809 -50.39 -22.67 -4.23
CA SER A 809 -49.78 -21.39 -3.93
C SER A 809 -49.40 -21.29 -2.46
N TYR A 810 -48.59 -20.30 -2.12
CA TYR A 810 -48.17 -20.05 -0.75
C TYR A 810 -47.88 -18.58 -0.50
N ILE A 811 -47.98 -18.20 0.77
CA ILE A 811 -47.53 -16.91 1.30
C ILE A 811 -46.82 -17.21 2.62
N ALA A 812 -45.66 -16.60 2.84
CA ALA A 812 -44.86 -16.80 4.03
C ALA A 812 -44.12 -15.54 4.45
N THR A 813 -44.03 -15.33 5.76
CA THR A 813 -42.99 -14.49 6.39
C THR A 813 -42.01 -15.44 7.07
N LEU A 814 -40.79 -15.51 6.57
CA LEU A 814 -39.74 -16.36 7.12
C LEU A 814 -38.76 -15.51 7.93
N VAL A 815 -38.32 -16.05 9.07
CA VAL A 815 -37.41 -15.33 9.97
C VAL A 815 -36.09 -16.07 10.04
N ALA A 816 -34.99 -15.35 9.84
CA ALA A 816 -33.64 -15.83 10.00
C ALA A 816 -33.35 -16.06 11.48
N ARG A 817 -32.93 -17.28 11.79
CA ARG A 817 -32.78 -17.71 13.19
C ARG A 817 -31.53 -17.15 13.84
N ASN A 818 -31.74 -16.50 14.99
CA ASN A 818 -30.67 -16.09 15.91
C ASN A 818 -29.53 -15.35 15.20
N ILE A 819 -29.86 -14.49 14.24
CA ILE A 819 -28.85 -13.73 13.46
C ILE A 819 -29.15 -12.22 13.40
N ALA A 820 -30.35 -11.79 13.82
CA ALA A 820 -30.73 -10.38 13.79
C ALA A 820 -29.68 -9.43 14.39
N PRO A 821 -29.06 -9.73 15.55
CA PRO A 821 -28.07 -8.83 16.14
C PRO A 821 -26.84 -8.56 15.27
N VAL A 822 -26.51 -9.45 14.32
CA VAL A 822 -25.35 -9.29 13.43
C VAL A 822 -25.74 -8.89 12.01
N LEU A 823 -27.04 -8.76 11.72
CA LEU A 823 -27.52 -8.24 10.43
C LEU A 823 -27.71 -6.71 10.49
N PRO A 824 -27.39 -5.99 9.40
CA PRO A 824 -27.70 -4.57 9.31
C PRO A 824 -29.16 -4.28 9.65
N GLY A 825 -29.40 -3.30 10.53
CA GLY A 825 -30.76 -2.87 10.90
C GLY A 825 -31.60 -3.89 11.66
N ASN A 826 -31.04 -5.03 12.10
CA ASN A 826 -31.78 -6.20 12.59
C ASN A 826 -32.74 -6.82 11.56
N ASP A 827 -32.41 -6.69 10.28
CA ASP A 827 -33.26 -7.10 9.17
C ASP A 827 -33.23 -8.62 8.94
N ASN A 828 -33.92 -9.35 9.81
CA ASN A 828 -33.90 -10.81 9.86
C ASN A 828 -35.16 -11.47 9.33
N SER A 829 -36.06 -10.75 8.65
CA SER A 829 -37.32 -11.31 8.13
C SER A 829 -37.48 -11.04 6.64
N ILE A 830 -38.07 -11.99 5.93
CA ILE A 830 -38.47 -11.83 4.53
C ILE A 830 -39.93 -12.25 4.37
N SER A 831 -40.70 -11.49 3.59
CA SER A 831 -42.04 -11.89 3.16
C SER A 831 -42.01 -12.30 1.71
N LEU A 832 -42.63 -13.44 1.39
CA LEU A 832 -42.57 -14.03 0.06
C LEU A 832 -43.84 -14.82 -0.28
N SER A 833 -44.12 -14.88 -1.57
CA SER A 833 -45.30 -15.55 -2.12
C SER A 833 -44.98 -16.24 -3.44
N GLY A 834 -45.82 -17.20 -3.82
CA GLY A 834 -45.70 -17.78 -5.15
C GLY A 834 -46.52 -19.04 -5.38
N GLU A 835 -46.14 -19.75 -6.43
CA GLU A 835 -46.79 -20.99 -6.90
C GLU A 835 -45.78 -22.13 -6.94
N PHE A 836 -46.23 -23.35 -6.69
CA PHE A 836 -45.40 -24.55 -6.71
C PHE A 836 -46.06 -25.68 -7.51
N ARG A 837 -45.23 -26.50 -8.13
CA ARG A 837 -45.59 -27.75 -8.81
C ARG A 837 -44.45 -28.74 -8.66
N TYR A 838 -44.66 -29.89 -8.02
CA TYR A 838 -43.60 -30.91 -7.91
C TYR A 838 -44.13 -32.34 -7.88
N PRO A 839 -43.31 -33.32 -8.31
CA PRO A 839 -43.70 -34.72 -8.34
C PRO A 839 -43.69 -35.33 -6.94
N TYR A 840 -44.64 -36.22 -6.67
CA TYR A 840 -44.68 -37.03 -5.46
C TYR A 840 -44.89 -38.50 -5.81
N THR A 841 -44.22 -39.37 -5.07
CA THR A 841 -44.50 -40.81 -5.06
C THR A 841 -45.53 -41.10 -3.96
N PRO A 842 -46.70 -41.70 -4.27
CA PRO A 842 -47.75 -42.02 -3.29
C PRO A 842 -47.31 -42.95 -2.16
#